data_AF-A0AAC9CY35-F1
#
_entry.id   AF-A0AAC9CY35-F1
#
_cell.length_a   1.000
_cell.length_b   1.000
_cell.length_c   1.000
_cell.angle_alpha   90.00
_cell.angle_beta   90.00
_cell.angle_gamma   90.00
#
_symmetry.space_group_name_H-M   'P 1'
#
loop_
_entity.id
_entity.type
_entity.pdbx_description
1 polymer ?
#
loop_
_entity_poly.entity_id
_entity_poly.type
_entity_poly.pdbx_seq_one_letter_code
_entity_poly.pdbx_strand_id
1 'polypeptide(L)'
;MRNFIWSLSLLFAGISISFAQTNGIEKGTYLSTNKGGKIKLNLLDDNKYELVFYSGGYEIKGDSLVFLKSKNTVDNRFDLSFAKDKKAKKIKIKFLNPSYYSFYIGTQKGTEAVQYQRLSDIKTKVDPEYIKTDLDFEIEKTDFLYLVYEDYNGKSDVNKYALPKDVSEITINYDLAVLNDLNLAGSFDKNTKELKISDQAGKDPLVFVNEKDEKPAKAPTVVPIETQSVTNWTYPGKDPDYGSYGSAVVDSIYNSLPVDTTAVPAAAYPLDPPASYSKYDFKLKIEGNLKKAIESTKTASNKFLVVVVDSKNKTTKETFDAFIKEQETQTGYNMYDSYNALYDTYNYYLAGADDKKWLKNNKIINDPSVLVLNGNGDVLAVAKSDLTTQQYQFSYYGDFYRKLQKANAFLSIDKVLKNKKASEADLINAFNKAALLEIFYDSDYSVSDPNSTDFVITKTALDQKEAAQTWKKLIEAHQKDKAVNMYLAETIIKEIKNQGFTKQLFNQERILNDTDFLAIDYLLKHSDDIENNKVAFNNNAPEVHNIGSAVSEISNALQQNLYASQDGLTGEMNKEKINSVYKKIIASGKGNFDAYRNYFYYLSQLEDQDGSNTTYLKEFSSYFDNTLAGPSPIEKLDAIFGGLDSSSSYSYDGWSSFKLYHSDICNNAAWAVVLKPQNSNFIKNAVKWSEYSLVISKNNPYYLDTLAQLYYKDGQTQKAIETQVLAVKFITSDVDEETANQMKEVLTKMSNGTY
;
A
#
# COMPACT_ATOMS: atom_id res chain seq x y z
N MET A 1 7.00 -52.55 -69.03
CA MET A 1 7.51 -53.84 -68.54
C MET A 1 8.17 -53.61 -67.18
N ARG A 2 7.67 -54.30 -66.14
CA ARG A 2 8.30 -54.79 -64.88
C ARG A 2 9.63 -54.16 -64.43
N ASN A 3 9.94 -53.88 -63.16
CA ASN A 3 9.30 -53.97 -61.84
C ASN A 3 10.36 -53.53 -60.80
N PHE A 4 9.93 -52.83 -59.72
CA PHE A 4 10.40 -52.94 -58.31
C PHE A 4 11.88 -52.54 -57.94
N ILE A 5 12.28 -51.93 -56.80
CA ILE A 5 11.75 -51.70 -55.42
C ILE A 5 12.58 -50.57 -54.72
N TRP A 6 11.89 -49.68 -53.99
CA TRP A 6 12.24 -48.95 -52.72
C TRP A 6 13.55 -48.14 -52.62
N SER A 7 13.57 -46.85 -52.21
CA SER A 7 13.12 -46.28 -50.93
C SER A 7 13.01 -44.74 -51.08
N LEU A 8 11.87 -44.08 -50.75
CA LEU A 8 11.60 -43.29 -49.52
C LEU A 8 12.68 -42.22 -49.21
N SER A 9 12.47 -40.90 -49.02
CA SER A 9 11.29 -40.03 -48.87
C SER A 9 11.71 -38.55 -48.96
N LEU A 10 10.77 -37.68 -49.33
CA LEU A 10 10.78 -36.22 -49.10
C LEU A 10 10.76 -35.88 -47.59
N LEU A 11 11.39 -34.76 -47.18
CA LEU A 11 10.97 -33.84 -46.09
C LEU A 11 11.93 -32.63 -46.08
N PHE A 12 11.47 -31.44 -46.51
CA PHE A 12 10.90 -30.33 -45.73
C PHE A 12 11.91 -29.42 -45.01
N ALA A 13 11.79 -28.13 -45.34
CA ALA A 13 12.33 -27.00 -44.61
C ALA A 13 11.85 -27.02 -43.14
N GLY A 14 12.78 -26.78 -42.22
CA GLY A 14 12.51 -26.59 -40.80
C GLY A 14 13.24 -25.34 -40.33
N ILE A 15 12.47 -24.28 -40.15
CA ILE A 15 12.82 -23.08 -39.39
C ILE A 15 13.26 -23.54 -38.00
N SER A 16 14.47 -23.19 -37.60
CA SER A 16 14.95 -23.36 -36.23
C SER A 16 14.16 -22.42 -35.33
N ILE A 17 13.01 -22.89 -34.83
CA ILE A 17 12.39 -22.30 -33.66
C ILE A 17 13.25 -22.76 -32.49
N SER A 18 14.11 -21.85 -32.03
CA SER A 18 14.85 -21.98 -30.78
C SER A 18 13.83 -22.00 -29.63
N PHE A 19 13.29 -23.16 -29.30
CA PHE A 19 12.72 -23.37 -27.98
C PHE A 19 13.88 -23.28 -26.99
N ALA A 20 13.93 -22.19 -26.22
CA ALA A 20 14.68 -22.17 -24.98
C ALA A 20 14.00 -23.19 -24.03
N GLN A 21 14.36 -24.47 -24.17
CA GLN A 21 14.13 -25.45 -23.12
C GLN A 21 14.97 -25.02 -21.92
N THR A 22 14.31 -24.58 -20.86
CA THR A 22 14.91 -24.34 -19.54
C THR A 22 15.41 -25.67 -18.97
N ASN A 23 16.60 -26.10 -19.42
CA ASN A 23 17.27 -27.33 -19.01
C ASN A 23 17.81 -27.24 -17.57
N GLY A 24 16.93 -27.20 -16.57
CA GLY A 24 17.35 -27.23 -15.17
C GLY A 24 16.32 -27.71 -14.16
N ILE A 25 15.03 -27.42 -14.36
CA ILE A 25 13.98 -27.72 -13.37
C ILE A 25 13.16 -28.92 -13.83
N GLU A 26 13.18 -30.00 -13.05
CA GLU A 26 12.39 -31.20 -13.33
C GLU A 26 10.91 -30.93 -13.03
N LYS A 27 9.99 -31.47 -13.84
CA LYS A 27 8.56 -31.47 -13.48
C LYS A 27 8.31 -32.49 -12.37
N GLY A 28 7.32 -32.22 -11.52
CA GLY A 28 6.93 -33.14 -10.45
C GLY A 28 6.60 -32.44 -9.14
N THR A 29 6.46 -33.24 -8.08
CA THR A 29 6.16 -32.76 -6.73
C THR A 29 7.44 -32.41 -6.01
N TYR A 30 7.47 -31.20 -5.47
CA TYR A 30 8.50 -30.69 -4.60
C TYR A 30 7.92 -30.49 -3.19
N LEU A 31 8.74 -30.74 -2.18
CA LEU A 31 8.37 -30.66 -0.77
C LEU A 31 9.16 -29.56 -0.08
N SER A 32 8.49 -28.73 0.72
CA SER A 32 9.15 -27.70 1.53
C SER A 32 10.09 -28.32 2.58
N THR A 33 11.24 -27.68 2.78
CA THR A 33 12.29 -28.14 3.71
C THR A 33 12.56 -27.17 4.86
N ASN A 34 12.12 -25.92 4.76
CA ASN A 34 12.28 -24.89 5.78
C ASN A 34 10.97 -24.13 5.98
N LYS A 35 10.55 -23.96 7.24
CA LYS A 35 9.23 -23.46 7.70
C LYS A 35 8.16 -24.56 7.66
N GLY A 36 7.59 -24.86 8.84
CA GLY A 36 6.79 -26.04 9.15
C GLY A 36 5.61 -26.32 8.21
N GLY A 37 5.14 -27.58 8.25
CA GLY A 37 4.24 -28.22 7.28
C GLY A 37 4.98 -28.67 6.01
N LYS A 38 4.73 -29.92 5.55
CA LYS A 38 5.14 -30.33 4.18
C LYS A 38 4.21 -29.67 3.17
N ILE A 39 4.53 -28.44 2.75
CA ILE A 39 3.87 -27.79 1.62
C ILE A 39 4.32 -28.51 0.36
N LYS A 40 3.36 -28.89 -0.49
CA LYS A 40 3.68 -29.47 -1.80
C LYS A 40 3.60 -28.39 -2.87
N LEU A 41 4.65 -28.29 -3.68
CA LEU A 41 4.62 -27.57 -4.94
C LEU A 41 4.63 -28.58 -6.07
N ASN A 42 3.54 -28.63 -6.84
CA ASN A 42 3.50 -29.43 -8.07
C ASN A 42 3.83 -28.53 -9.25
N LEU A 43 4.89 -28.85 -9.99
CA LEU A 43 5.15 -28.25 -11.30
C LEU A 43 4.53 -29.14 -12.38
N LEU A 44 3.49 -28.62 -13.02
CA LEU A 44 2.65 -29.32 -13.98
C LEU A 44 3.05 -29.00 -15.43
N ASP A 45 2.34 -29.60 -16.38
CA ASP A 45 2.44 -29.24 -17.80
C ASP A 45 1.91 -27.82 -18.07
N ASP A 46 2.27 -27.28 -19.25
CA ASP A 46 1.88 -25.93 -19.70
C ASP A 46 2.28 -24.77 -18.78
N ASN A 47 3.42 -24.89 -18.08
CA ASN A 47 3.90 -23.91 -17.10
C ASN A 47 2.90 -23.61 -15.97
N LYS A 48 2.05 -24.59 -15.63
CA LYS A 48 1.13 -24.50 -14.49
C LYS A 48 1.80 -25.00 -13.22
N TYR A 49 1.33 -24.50 -12.08
CA TYR A 49 1.77 -24.97 -10.78
C TYR A 49 0.60 -25.10 -9.81
N GLU A 50 0.74 -25.97 -8.82
CA GLU A 50 -0.16 -26.05 -7.67
C GLU A 50 0.66 -25.91 -6.39
N LEU A 51 0.16 -25.11 -5.46
CA LEU A 51 0.71 -25.00 -4.12
C LEU A 51 -0.31 -25.58 -3.13
N VAL A 52 -0.01 -26.75 -2.57
CA VAL A 52 -0.93 -27.54 -1.76
C VAL A 52 -0.54 -27.43 -0.29
N PHE A 53 -1.37 -26.71 0.47
CA PHE A 53 -1.21 -26.50 1.92
C PHE A 53 -1.93 -27.54 2.77
N TYR A 54 -3.00 -28.15 2.25
CA TYR A 54 -3.78 -29.17 2.94
C TYR A 54 -4.02 -30.37 2.02
N SER A 55 -3.62 -31.56 2.46
CA SER A 55 -3.87 -32.82 1.74
C SER A 55 -4.12 -33.96 2.73
N GLY A 56 -5.07 -34.84 2.44
CA GLY A 56 -5.49 -35.90 3.34
C GLY A 56 -6.58 -36.80 2.75
N GLY A 57 -6.92 -37.87 3.47
CA GLY A 57 -8.07 -38.70 3.12
C GLY A 57 -9.39 -38.01 3.49
N TYR A 58 -10.52 -38.55 3.03
CA TYR A 58 -11.85 -38.12 3.47
C TYR A 58 -12.76 -39.35 3.65
N GLU A 59 -13.80 -39.18 4.45
CA GLU A 59 -14.91 -40.12 4.62
C GLU A 59 -16.22 -39.46 4.19
N ILE A 60 -17.13 -40.25 3.65
CA ILE A 60 -18.50 -39.81 3.34
C ILE A 60 -19.40 -40.23 4.51
N LYS A 61 -20.08 -39.28 5.13
CA LYS A 61 -21.07 -39.52 6.19
C LYS A 61 -22.41 -38.88 5.79
N GLY A 62 -23.32 -39.70 5.28
CA GLY A 62 -24.56 -39.21 4.67
C GLY A 62 -24.26 -38.32 3.46
N ASP A 63 -24.84 -37.13 3.44
CA ASP A 63 -24.61 -36.12 2.39
C ASP A 63 -23.39 -35.20 2.69
N SER A 64 -22.58 -35.54 3.70
CA SER A 64 -21.43 -34.74 4.14
C SER A 64 -20.09 -35.44 3.89
N LEU A 65 -19.07 -34.63 3.56
CA LEU A 65 -17.67 -35.05 3.50
C LEU A 65 -16.96 -34.70 4.82
N VAL A 66 -16.26 -35.66 5.41
CA VAL A 66 -15.41 -35.48 6.59
C VAL A 66 -13.96 -35.71 6.20
N PHE A 67 -13.17 -34.65 6.18
CA PHE A 67 -11.73 -34.76 5.88
C PHE A 67 -10.99 -35.38 7.08
N LEU A 68 -10.23 -36.43 6.82
CA LEU A 68 -9.44 -37.15 7.82
C LEU A 68 -8.17 -36.39 8.14
N LYS A 69 -7.88 -36.20 9.44
CA LYS A 69 -6.57 -35.72 9.88
C LYS A 69 -5.48 -36.68 9.39
N SER A 70 -4.39 -36.13 8.85
CA SER A 70 -3.26 -36.93 8.38
C SER A 70 -2.63 -37.69 9.56
N LYS A 71 -2.36 -38.98 9.39
CA LYS A 71 -1.83 -39.87 10.45
C LYS A 71 -0.39 -39.54 10.89
N ASN A 72 0.22 -38.48 10.36
CA ASN A 72 1.60 -38.06 10.65
C ASN A 72 1.69 -36.76 11.45
N THR A 73 0.59 -36.18 11.93
CA THR A 73 0.67 -35.12 12.93
C THR A 73 1.02 -35.75 14.28
N VAL A 74 2.30 -35.75 14.63
CA VAL A 74 2.66 -35.69 16.05
C VAL A 74 1.94 -34.44 16.58
N ASP A 75 1.13 -34.56 17.65
CA ASP A 75 0.43 -33.46 18.33
C ASP A 75 1.42 -32.50 19.02
N ASN A 76 2.47 -32.08 18.31
CA ASN A 76 3.53 -31.24 18.80
C ASN A 76 3.85 -30.17 17.75
N ARG A 77 3.43 -28.93 18.03
CA ARG A 77 3.67 -27.75 17.17
C ARG A 77 5.10 -27.23 17.27
N PHE A 78 5.91 -27.76 18.19
CA PHE A 78 7.26 -27.29 18.48
C PHE A 78 8.30 -28.37 18.17
N ASP A 79 9.41 -27.98 17.55
CA ASP A 79 10.57 -28.85 17.36
C ASP A 79 11.73 -28.33 18.23
N LEU A 80 12.25 -29.20 19.09
CA LEU A 80 13.25 -28.84 20.09
C LEU A 80 14.54 -29.65 19.90
N SER A 81 15.67 -28.98 20.12
CA SER A 81 16.96 -29.63 20.27
C SER A 81 17.70 -29.13 21.51
N PHE A 82 18.40 -30.06 22.18
CA PHE A 82 19.11 -29.81 23.43
C PHE A 82 20.62 -29.92 23.22
N ALA A 83 21.37 -28.92 23.69
CA ALA A 83 22.81 -29.03 23.92
C ALA A 83 23.08 -29.31 25.41
N LYS A 84 24.17 -30.01 25.71
CA LYS A 84 24.53 -30.41 27.08
C LYS A 84 25.87 -29.82 27.50
N ASP A 85 25.88 -29.18 28.66
CA ASP A 85 27.09 -28.78 29.37
C ASP A 85 26.82 -28.80 30.88
N LYS A 86 27.53 -29.69 31.58
CA LYS A 86 27.43 -29.86 33.04
C LYS A 86 27.94 -28.64 33.82
N LYS A 87 28.72 -27.75 33.20
CA LYS A 87 29.27 -26.54 33.83
C LYS A 87 28.36 -25.32 33.68
N ALA A 88 27.36 -25.38 32.79
CA ALA A 88 26.44 -24.26 32.57
C ALA A 88 25.57 -24.01 33.81
N LYS A 89 25.61 -22.77 34.31
CA LYS A 89 24.81 -22.33 35.47
C LYS A 89 23.36 -22.02 35.11
N LYS A 90 23.12 -21.63 33.85
CA LYS A 90 21.81 -21.29 33.27
C LYS A 90 21.57 -22.09 31.99
N ILE A 91 20.35 -22.06 31.47
CA ILE A 91 19.98 -22.65 30.19
C ILE A 91 19.76 -21.50 29.20
N LYS A 92 20.47 -21.52 28.08
CA LYS A 92 20.24 -20.58 26.98
C LYS A 92 19.05 -21.07 26.14
N ILE A 93 18.09 -20.20 25.89
CA ILE A 93 16.96 -20.44 24.99
C ILE A 93 17.23 -19.68 23.69
N LYS A 94 17.18 -20.39 22.57
CA LYS A 94 17.19 -19.83 21.22
C LYS A 94 15.86 -20.16 20.54
N PHE A 95 14.94 -19.21 20.49
CA PHE A 95 13.66 -19.38 19.80
C PHE A 95 13.77 -18.80 18.39
N LEU A 96 13.64 -19.65 17.38
CA LEU A 96 13.82 -19.28 15.98
C LEU A 96 12.57 -18.56 15.47
N ASN A 97 12.74 -17.31 15.05
CA ASN A 97 11.72 -16.44 14.44
C ASN A 97 10.27 -16.55 15.00
N PRO A 98 10.04 -16.39 16.32
CA PRO A 98 8.72 -16.59 16.92
C PRO A 98 7.70 -15.51 16.55
N SER A 99 6.42 -15.89 16.45
CA SER A 99 5.29 -14.94 16.47
C SER A 99 5.04 -14.46 17.90
N TYR A 100 5.63 -13.33 18.27
CA TYR A 100 5.74 -12.86 19.66
C TYR A 100 4.42 -12.75 20.44
N TYR A 101 3.30 -12.55 19.75
CA TYR A 101 2.01 -12.26 20.39
C TYR A 101 1.23 -13.51 20.81
N SER A 102 1.47 -14.67 20.16
CA SER A 102 0.73 -15.92 20.39
C SER A 102 1.50 -16.96 21.20
N PHE A 103 2.75 -16.67 21.60
CA PHE A 103 3.61 -17.62 22.30
C PHE A 103 3.90 -17.23 23.74
N TYR A 104 3.88 -18.25 24.61
CA TYR A 104 4.28 -18.16 26.01
C TYR A 104 5.27 -19.27 26.37
N ILE A 105 6.16 -18.97 27.30
CA ILE A 105 7.12 -19.93 27.87
C ILE A 105 6.87 -20.06 29.36
N GLY A 106 6.83 -21.30 29.86
CA GLY A 106 6.66 -21.61 31.28
C GLY A 106 7.82 -22.44 31.81
N THR A 107 8.23 -22.19 33.05
CA THR A 107 9.28 -22.98 33.73
C THR A 107 8.77 -23.56 35.04
N GLN A 108 9.20 -24.78 35.36
CA GLN A 108 8.81 -25.48 36.60
C GLN A 108 9.96 -26.29 37.19
N LYS A 109 10.28 -26.02 38.45
CA LYS A 109 11.25 -26.77 39.25
C LYS A 109 10.50 -27.72 40.20
N GLY A 110 10.77 -29.02 40.10
CA GLY A 110 10.11 -30.06 40.88
C GLY A 110 8.58 -29.96 40.83
N THR A 111 7.98 -29.73 41.98
CA THR A 111 6.53 -29.59 42.16
C THR A 111 6.08 -28.14 42.37
N GLU A 112 6.94 -27.15 42.11
CA GLU A 112 6.60 -25.74 42.22
C GLU A 112 5.56 -25.32 41.17
N ALA A 113 4.91 -24.16 41.39
CA ALA A 113 3.97 -23.60 40.43
C ALA A 113 4.68 -23.16 39.15
N VAL A 114 4.08 -23.44 37.99
CA VAL A 114 4.64 -23.05 36.69
C VAL A 114 4.66 -21.52 36.58
N GLN A 115 5.82 -20.97 36.25
CA GLN A 115 6.01 -19.53 36.03
C GLN A 115 5.99 -19.25 34.53
N TYR A 116 4.88 -18.67 34.04
CA TYR A 116 4.70 -18.31 32.63
C TYR A 116 5.12 -16.87 32.34
N GLN A 117 5.66 -16.66 31.14
CA GLN A 117 5.96 -15.34 30.58
C GLN A 117 5.60 -15.31 29.10
N ARG A 118 5.10 -14.18 28.62
CA ARG A 118 4.83 -13.96 27.20
C ARG A 118 6.13 -13.68 26.45
N LEU A 119 6.26 -14.20 25.23
CA LEU A 119 7.48 -14.02 24.44
C LEU A 119 7.72 -12.53 24.07
N SER A 120 6.68 -11.74 23.82
CA SER A 120 6.80 -10.29 23.56
C SER A 120 7.44 -9.53 24.73
N ASP A 121 7.14 -9.93 25.97
CA ASP A 121 7.63 -9.25 27.17
C ASP A 121 9.11 -9.59 27.42
N ILE A 122 9.54 -10.78 26.99
CA ILE A 122 10.94 -11.15 26.97
C ILE A 122 11.66 -10.37 25.86
N LYS A 123 11.09 -10.33 24.65
CA LYS A 123 11.65 -9.63 23.49
C LYS A 123 11.89 -8.14 23.76
N THR A 124 10.89 -7.43 24.29
CA THR A 124 11.01 -6.01 24.65
C THR A 124 12.10 -5.73 25.68
N LYS A 125 12.44 -6.69 26.54
CA LYS A 125 13.52 -6.55 27.53
C LYS A 125 14.91 -6.84 26.95
N VAL A 126 15.03 -7.85 26.08
CA VAL A 126 16.34 -8.32 25.59
C VAL A 126 16.75 -7.70 24.24
N ASP A 127 15.80 -7.23 23.46
CA ASP A 127 16.00 -6.59 22.15
C ASP A 127 14.87 -5.56 21.89
N PRO A 128 14.88 -4.42 22.60
CA PRO A 128 13.82 -3.40 22.54
C PRO A 128 13.66 -2.74 21.16
N GLU A 129 14.72 -2.74 20.36
CA GLU A 129 14.74 -2.18 19.00
C GLU A 129 14.34 -3.23 17.94
N TYR A 130 13.99 -4.46 18.34
CA TYR A 130 13.56 -5.55 17.46
C TYR A 130 14.53 -5.85 16.30
N ILE A 131 15.83 -5.73 16.55
CA ILE A 131 16.87 -5.86 15.50
C ILE A 131 17.04 -7.32 15.07
N LYS A 132 16.92 -8.28 16.00
CA LYS A 132 17.18 -9.70 15.73
C LYS A 132 15.90 -10.45 15.36
N THR A 133 15.99 -11.30 14.34
CA THR A 133 14.92 -12.22 13.93
C THR A 133 14.70 -13.33 14.98
N ASP A 134 15.78 -13.95 15.46
CA ASP A 134 15.73 -14.95 16.53
C ASP A 134 15.63 -14.29 17.91
N LEU A 135 14.96 -14.95 18.85
CA LEU A 135 14.91 -14.54 20.24
C LEU A 135 15.87 -15.40 21.09
N ASP A 136 16.96 -14.78 21.53
CA ASP A 136 17.94 -15.38 22.44
C ASP A 136 17.76 -14.82 23.85
N PHE A 137 17.66 -15.69 24.86
CA PHE A 137 17.64 -15.30 26.28
C PHE A 137 18.11 -16.45 27.18
N GLU A 138 18.27 -16.19 28.49
CA GLU A 138 18.68 -17.21 29.47
C GLU A 138 17.58 -17.43 30.52
N ILE A 139 17.40 -18.68 30.93
CA ILE A 139 16.55 -19.09 32.05
C ILE A 139 17.37 -19.82 33.13
N GLU A 140 16.89 -19.78 34.37
CA GLU A 140 17.47 -20.59 35.45
C GLU A 140 17.26 -22.09 35.19
N LYS A 141 18.12 -22.92 35.80
CA LYS A 141 17.98 -24.39 35.72
C LYS A 141 16.63 -24.83 36.29
N THR A 142 15.87 -25.55 35.47
CA THR A 142 14.51 -25.98 35.78
C THR A 142 14.31 -27.43 35.34
N ASP A 143 13.33 -28.12 35.91
CA ASP A 143 13.08 -29.55 35.61
C ASP A 143 12.15 -29.73 34.40
N PHE A 144 11.24 -28.77 34.18
CA PHE A 144 10.31 -28.79 33.06
C PHE A 144 10.21 -27.44 32.35
N LEU A 145 10.08 -27.53 31.02
CA LEU A 145 9.78 -26.41 30.13
C LEU A 145 8.37 -26.57 29.56
N TYR A 146 7.59 -25.51 29.57
CA TYR A 146 6.28 -25.43 28.94
C TYR A 146 6.34 -24.48 27.76
N LEU A 147 5.84 -24.91 26.61
CA LEU A 147 5.64 -24.07 25.44
C LEU A 147 4.15 -23.99 25.15
N VAL A 148 3.64 -22.77 25.02
CA VAL A 148 2.22 -22.52 24.79
C VAL A 148 2.03 -21.70 23.54
N TYR A 149 1.14 -22.16 22.67
CA TYR A 149 0.61 -21.40 21.54
C TYR A 149 -0.88 -21.13 21.77
N GLU A 150 -1.28 -19.87 21.72
CA GLU A 150 -2.69 -19.46 21.80
C GLU A 150 -3.18 -18.98 20.43
N ASP A 151 -4.25 -19.62 19.94
CA ASP A 151 -4.89 -19.25 18.68
C ASP A 151 -5.90 -18.10 18.84
N TYR A 152 -6.34 -17.55 17.71
CA TYR A 152 -7.28 -16.42 17.65
C TYR A 152 -8.67 -16.72 18.24
N ASN A 153 -9.01 -17.98 18.49
CA ASN A 153 -10.29 -18.39 19.06
C ASN A 153 -10.20 -18.62 20.58
N GLY A 154 -9.08 -18.25 21.22
CA GLY A 154 -8.84 -18.44 22.65
C GLY A 154 -8.53 -19.89 23.03
N LYS A 155 -8.19 -20.74 22.06
CA LYS A 155 -7.74 -22.12 22.30
C LYS A 155 -6.22 -22.16 22.32
N SER A 156 -5.68 -22.73 23.39
CA SER A 156 -4.24 -22.84 23.60
C SER A 156 -3.77 -24.29 23.57
N ASP A 157 -2.66 -24.55 22.88
CA ASP A 157 -1.95 -25.81 22.96
C ASP A 157 -0.74 -25.65 23.90
N VAL A 158 -0.71 -26.48 24.94
CA VAL A 158 0.29 -26.45 26.02
C VAL A 158 1.11 -27.74 25.95
N ASN A 159 2.41 -27.62 25.65
CA ASN A 159 3.34 -28.74 25.56
C ASN A 159 4.36 -28.69 26.69
N LYS A 160 4.45 -29.75 27.49
CA LYS A 160 5.40 -29.91 28.60
C LYS A 160 6.58 -30.78 28.19
N TYR A 161 7.79 -30.35 28.48
CA TYR A 161 9.05 -31.04 28.19
C TYR A 161 9.83 -31.30 29.47
N ALA A 162 10.31 -32.53 29.65
CA ALA A 162 11.28 -32.85 30.70
C ALA A 162 12.68 -32.42 30.25
N LEU A 163 13.37 -31.67 31.11
CA LEU A 163 14.72 -31.19 30.81
C LEU A 163 15.80 -32.09 31.43
N PRO A 164 16.80 -32.56 30.67
CA PRO A 164 17.96 -33.23 31.24
C PRO A 164 18.72 -32.32 32.21
N LYS A 165 19.22 -32.87 33.32
CA LYS A 165 20.00 -32.09 34.33
C LYS A 165 21.22 -31.37 33.75
N ASP A 166 21.78 -31.92 32.68
CA ASP A 166 22.95 -31.40 31.98
C ASP A 166 22.62 -30.49 30.78
N VAL A 167 21.35 -30.17 30.52
CA VAL A 167 20.97 -29.28 29.41
C VAL A 167 21.53 -27.87 29.61
N SER A 168 22.18 -27.31 28.61
CA SER A 168 22.79 -25.98 28.65
C SER A 168 22.19 -25.02 27.62
N GLU A 169 21.65 -25.55 26.53
CA GLU A 169 20.98 -24.77 25.50
C GLU A 169 19.77 -25.53 24.95
N ILE A 170 18.70 -24.81 24.67
CA ILE A 170 17.50 -25.32 24.02
C ILE A 170 17.23 -24.44 22.80
N THR A 171 17.28 -25.03 21.61
CA THR A 171 16.79 -24.37 20.39
C THR A 171 15.35 -24.80 20.14
N ILE A 172 14.46 -23.84 19.93
CA ILE A 172 13.03 -24.03 19.71
C ILE A 172 12.67 -23.53 18.32
N ASN A 173 12.04 -24.39 17.54
CA ASN A 173 11.40 -24.08 16.28
C ASN A 173 9.89 -24.41 16.36
N TYR A 174 9.07 -23.88 15.46
CA TYR A 174 7.63 -24.10 15.48
C TYR A 174 7.01 -24.10 14.09
N ASP A 175 5.82 -24.72 13.99
CA ASP A 175 5.03 -24.80 12.77
C ASP A 175 3.89 -23.76 12.81
N LEU A 176 3.94 -22.72 11.96
CA LEU A 176 2.88 -21.73 11.82
C LEU A 176 2.12 -21.95 10.50
N ALA A 177 0.84 -22.29 10.59
CA ALA A 177 -0.02 -22.38 9.42
C ALA A 177 -0.76 -21.06 9.19
N VAL A 178 -0.14 -20.06 8.55
CA VAL A 178 -0.86 -18.93 7.91
C VAL A 178 -0.05 -18.39 6.73
N LEU A 179 -0.65 -18.29 5.55
CA LEU A 179 -0.22 -17.34 4.51
C LEU A 179 -1.48 -16.68 3.90
N ASN A 180 -1.53 -15.34 3.98
CA ASN A 180 -2.44 -14.48 3.21
C ASN A 180 -1.68 -13.89 2.00
N ASP A 181 -2.41 -13.67 0.90
CA ASP A 181 -2.02 -13.02 -0.38
C ASP A 181 -0.52 -12.95 -0.72
N LEU A 182 -0.06 -13.92 -1.50
CA LEU A 182 1.33 -14.07 -1.90
C LEU A 182 1.58 -13.61 -3.35
N ASN A 183 2.39 -12.55 -3.51
CA ASN A 183 3.05 -12.23 -4.77
C ASN A 183 4.37 -13.03 -4.86
N LEU A 184 4.30 -14.24 -5.43
CA LEU A 184 5.41 -15.21 -5.43
C LEU A 184 6.43 -14.97 -6.56
N ALA A 185 7.71 -14.95 -6.21
CA ALA A 185 8.84 -15.06 -7.13
C ALA A 185 9.72 -16.25 -6.73
N GLY A 186 10.34 -16.94 -7.71
CA GLY A 186 11.10 -18.15 -7.48
C GLY A 186 12.47 -18.16 -8.17
N SER A 187 13.46 -18.79 -7.55
CA SER A 187 14.79 -19.05 -8.11
C SER A 187 15.17 -20.52 -7.92
N PHE A 188 15.89 -21.10 -8.88
CA PHE A 188 16.37 -22.48 -8.82
C PHE A 188 17.90 -22.51 -8.71
N ASP A 189 18.42 -23.12 -7.66
CA ASP A 189 19.84 -23.31 -7.45
C ASP A 189 20.29 -24.63 -8.10
N LYS A 190 21.06 -24.53 -9.18
CA LYS A 190 21.55 -25.71 -9.94
C LYS A 190 22.56 -26.55 -9.16
N ASN A 191 23.24 -25.98 -8.16
CA ASN A 191 24.24 -26.70 -7.36
C ASN A 191 23.58 -27.50 -6.25
N THR A 192 22.59 -26.92 -5.56
CA THR A 192 21.89 -27.58 -4.45
C THR A 192 20.64 -28.35 -4.89
N LYS A 193 20.17 -28.14 -6.13
CA LYS A 193 18.90 -28.63 -6.68
C LYS A 193 17.66 -28.14 -5.90
N GLU A 194 17.80 -27.01 -5.21
CA GLU A 194 16.74 -26.41 -4.41
C GLU A 194 15.98 -25.36 -5.22
N LEU A 195 14.66 -25.36 -5.10
CA LEU A 195 13.81 -24.29 -5.59
C LEU A 195 13.44 -23.37 -4.42
N LYS A 196 13.78 -22.08 -4.51
CA LYS A 196 13.55 -21.08 -3.47
C LYS A 196 12.45 -20.14 -3.92
N ILE A 197 11.37 -20.02 -3.15
CA ILE A 197 10.19 -19.20 -3.46
C ILE A 197 10.01 -18.17 -2.33
N SER A 198 9.89 -16.89 -2.65
CA SER A 198 9.68 -15.80 -1.69
C SER A 198 8.72 -14.74 -2.24
N ASP A 199 8.39 -13.75 -1.42
CA ASP A 199 7.86 -12.48 -1.91
C ASP A 199 8.93 -11.69 -2.71
N GLN A 200 8.53 -10.60 -3.35
CA GLN A 200 9.41 -9.75 -4.17
C GLN A 200 10.60 -9.14 -3.38
N ALA A 201 10.58 -9.17 -2.05
CA ALA A 201 11.66 -8.64 -1.20
C ALA A 201 12.76 -9.66 -0.89
N GLY A 202 12.58 -10.94 -1.25
CA GLY A 202 13.63 -11.98 -1.15
C GLY A 202 14.02 -12.37 0.28
N LYS A 203 13.30 -11.90 1.30
CA LYS A 203 13.59 -12.20 2.72
C LYS A 203 12.94 -13.53 3.12
N ASP A 204 13.74 -14.46 3.61
CA ASP A 204 13.33 -15.78 4.12
C ASP A 204 12.50 -16.67 3.14
N PRO A 205 13.08 -17.17 2.04
CA PRO A 205 12.38 -18.00 1.05
C PRO A 205 11.94 -19.36 1.59
N LEU A 206 10.81 -19.87 1.10
CA LEU A 206 10.45 -21.29 1.15
C LEU A 206 11.36 -22.07 0.20
N VAL A 207 12.01 -23.10 0.71
CA VAL A 207 12.96 -23.96 0.01
C VAL A 207 12.28 -25.28 -0.25
N PHE A 208 12.31 -25.72 -1.50
CA PHE A 208 11.66 -26.90 -2.01
C PHE A 208 12.69 -27.83 -2.62
N VAL A 209 12.59 -29.12 -2.31
CA VAL A 209 13.38 -30.20 -2.94
C VAL A 209 12.44 -31.18 -3.62
N ASN A 210 12.90 -31.79 -4.72
CA ASN A 210 12.10 -32.79 -5.41
C ASN A 210 11.79 -33.94 -4.45
N GLU A 211 10.55 -34.42 -4.42
CA GLU A 211 10.10 -35.51 -3.54
C GLU A 211 10.98 -36.78 -3.71
N LYS A 212 11.50 -37.03 -4.92
CA LYS A 212 12.41 -38.14 -5.21
C LYS A 212 13.79 -38.01 -4.53
N ASP A 213 14.21 -36.78 -4.28
CA ASP A 213 15.50 -36.44 -3.66
C ASP A 213 15.35 -36.16 -2.14
N GLU A 214 14.15 -36.36 -1.57
CA GLU A 214 13.86 -36.12 -0.17
C GLU A 214 14.71 -37.05 0.73
N LYS A 215 15.51 -36.44 1.62
CA LYS A 215 16.18 -37.19 2.69
C LYS A 215 15.13 -37.59 3.74
N PRO A 216 15.18 -38.82 4.30
CA PRO A 216 14.21 -39.24 5.31
C PRO A 216 14.18 -38.22 6.45
N ALA A 217 12.97 -37.76 6.79
CA ALA A 217 12.75 -36.76 7.83
C ALA A 217 13.45 -37.20 9.12
N LYS A 218 14.28 -36.30 9.69
CA LYS A 218 14.79 -36.51 11.06
C LYS A 218 13.58 -36.57 11.98
N ALA A 219 13.39 -37.69 12.67
CA ALA A 219 12.41 -37.76 13.74
C ALA A 219 12.73 -36.66 14.77
N PRO A 220 11.72 -35.95 15.31
CA PRO A 220 11.95 -34.94 16.33
C PRO A 220 12.71 -35.57 17.50
N THR A 221 13.86 -35.00 17.83
CA THR A 221 14.80 -35.55 18.82
C THR A 221 14.29 -35.41 20.26
N VAL A 222 13.29 -34.55 20.49
CA VAL A 222 12.70 -34.27 21.79
C VAL A 222 11.18 -34.22 21.63
N VAL A 223 10.48 -35.05 22.41
CA VAL A 223 9.02 -35.12 22.42
C VAL A 223 8.47 -34.58 23.75
N PRO A 224 7.30 -33.92 23.75
CA PRO A 224 6.65 -33.50 24.98
C PRO A 224 6.26 -34.74 25.80
N ILE A 225 6.40 -34.63 27.11
CA ILE A 225 5.91 -35.65 28.06
C ILE A 225 4.41 -35.51 28.31
N GLU A 226 3.85 -34.34 28.01
CA GLU A 226 2.43 -34.04 28.14
C GLU A 226 2.04 -32.96 27.12
N THR A 227 0.92 -33.18 26.42
CA THR A 227 0.29 -32.20 25.53
C THR A 227 -1.15 -32.02 25.96
N GLN A 228 -1.56 -30.77 26.15
CA GLN A 228 -2.95 -30.42 26.45
C GLN A 228 -3.44 -29.34 25.49
N SER A 229 -4.73 -29.39 25.17
CA SER A 229 -5.41 -28.35 24.41
C SER A 229 -6.50 -27.76 25.30
N VAL A 230 -6.38 -26.47 25.63
CA VAL A 230 -7.15 -25.78 26.67
C VAL A 230 -7.84 -24.56 26.07
N THR A 231 -9.16 -24.47 26.18
CA THR A 231 -9.92 -23.25 25.86
C THR A 231 -9.86 -22.26 27.03
N ASN A 232 -9.68 -20.97 26.74
CA ASN A 232 -9.56 -19.89 27.73
C ASN A 232 -8.40 -20.13 28.71
N TRP A 233 -7.26 -20.59 28.20
CA TRP A 233 -6.07 -20.83 29.01
C TRP A 233 -5.59 -19.52 29.67
N THR A 234 -5.26 -19.58 30.96
CA THR A 234 -4.81 -18.42 31.73
C THR A 234 -3.75 -18.78 32.77
N TYR A 235 -3.02 -17.78 33.27
CA TYR A 235 -2.03 -17.91 34.33
C TYR A 235 -1.96 -16.62 35.18
N PRO A 236 -1.46 -16.69 36.43
CA PRO A 236 -1.32 -15.51 37.28
C PRO A 236 -0.47 -14.41 36.62
N GLY A 237 -1.06 -13.23 36.41
CA GLY A 237 -0.41 -12.10 35.73
C GLY A 237 -0.62 -12.06 34.21
N LYS A 238 -1.43 -12.96 33.63
CA LYS A 238 -1.93 -12.82 32.25
C LYS A 238 -2.95 -11.67 32.21
N ASP A 239 -2.72 -10.69 31.35
CA ASP A 239 -3.65 -9.58 31.12
C ASP A 239 -4.95 -10.11 30.47
N PRO A 240 -6.13 -9.91 31.10
CA PRO A 240 -7.41 -10.38 30.55
C PRO A 240 -7.87 -9.60 29.31
N ASP A 241 -7.38 -8.38 29.07
CA ASP A 241 -7.88 -7.47 28.02
C ASP A 241 -7.08 -7.55 26.71
N TYR A 242 -5.87 -8.10 26.74
CA TYR A 242 -4.94 -8.11 25.60
C TYR A 242 -5.03 -9.35 24.70
N GLY A 243 -6.04 -10.20 24.90
CA GLY A 243 -6.26 -11.46 24.16
C GLY A 243 -7.11 -11.35 22.88
N SER A 244 -7.66 -10.18 22.53
CA SER A 244 -8.48 -10.00 21.32
C SER A 244 -7.84 -9.04 20.33
N TYR A 245 -6.86 -9.51 19.56
CA TYR A 245 -6.58 -8.88 18.27
C TYR A 245 -7.50 -9.53 17.23
N GLY A 246 -8.70 -8.97 17.05
CA GLY A 246 -9.53 -9.26 15.87
C GLY A 246 -11.04 -9.32 16.06
N SER A 247 -11.57 -9.43 17.28
CA SER A 247 -12.99 -9.17 17.51
C SER A 247 -13.14 -7.81 18.16
N ALA A 248 -13.67 -6.86 17.39
CA ALA A 248 -14.60 -5.90 17.94
C ALA A 248 -15.72 -6.71 18.61
N VAL A 249 -15.53 -7.03 19.89
CA VAL A 249 -16.66 -7.33 20.75
C VAL A 249 -17.38 -6.00 20.81
N VAL A 250 -18.49 -5.94 20.10
CA VAL A 250 -19.51 -4.93 20.29
C VAL A 250 -19.78 -4.93 21.79
N ASP A 251 -19.28 -3.92 22.51
CA ASP A 251 -19.58 -3.70 23.92
C ASP A 251 -21.01 -3.13 24.03
N SER A 252 -21.96 -3.88 23.48
CA SER A 252 -23.36 -3.73 23.83
C SER A 252 -23.70 -4.88 24.76
N ILE A 253 -24.18 -4.50 25.94
CA ILE A 253 -24.69 -5.35 27.02
C ILE A 253 -23.62 -5.80 28.04
N TYR A 254 -23.13 -4.88 28.86
CA TYR A 254 -22.93 -5.14 30.30
C TYR A 254 -23.23 -3.87 31.12
N ASN A 255 -24.51 -3.54 31.21
CA ASN A 255 -25.02 -2.64 32.24
C ASN A 255 -26.08 -3.37 33.07
N SER A 256 -25.62 -4.21 33.98
CA SER A 256 -26.36 -4.53 35.21
C SER A 256 -25.47 -5.35 36.13
N LEU A 257 -24.91 -4.71 37.16
CA LEU A 257 -24.91 -5.18 38.55
C LEU A 257 -24.31 -4.05 39.42
N PRO A 258 -25.00 -3.62 40.49
CA PRO A 258 -24.46 -2.64 41.42
C PRO A 258 -23.45 -3.36 42.30
N VAL A 259 -22.18 -2.96 42.25
CA VAL A 259 -21.20 -3.42 43.24
C VAL A 259 -20.79 -2.23 44.11
N ASP A 260 -21.23 -2.39 45.34
CA ASP A 260 -21.06 -1.59 46.52
C ASP A 260 -19.61 -1.13 46.74
N THR A 261 -19.51 0.15 47.05
CA THR A 261 -18.30 0.82 47.51
C THR A 261 -17.81 0.22 48.82
N THR A 262 -16.65 -0.42 48.82
CA THR A 262 -15.80 -0.47 50.04
C THR A 262 -14.33 -0.27 49.69
N ALA A 263 -13.77 0.76 50.30
CA ALA A 263 -12.41 1.25 50.13
C ALA A 263 -11.42 0.52 51.05
N VAL A 264 -10.21 0.22 50.57
CA VAL A 264 -8.96 0.20 51.35
C VAL A 264 -7.72 0.28 50.41
N PRO A 265 -6.52 0.70 50.87
CA PRO A 265 -5.83 1.85 50.32
C PRO A 265 -4.55 1.50 49.56
N ALA A 266 -4.12 2.46 48.72
CA ALA A 266 -2.91 2.43 47.93
C ALA A 266 -1.62 2.39 48.77
N ALA A 267 -0.64 1.61 48.29
CA ALA A 267 0.77 1.75 48.65
C ALA A 267 1.62 1.91 47.37
N ALA A 268 1.84 3.18 47.03
CA ALA A 268 2.99 3.80 46.38
C ALA A 268 3.85 2.99 45.38
N TYR A 269 3.59 3.22 44.08
CA TYR A 269 4.64 3.57 43.12
C TYR A 269 4.21 4.87 42.46
N PRO A 270 5.03 5.94 42.46
CA PRO A 270 4.71 7.17 41.74
C PRO A 270 4.95 6.92 40.25
N LEU A 271 3.95 6.33 39.59
CA LEU A 271 3.71 6.67 38.20
C LEU A 271 2.93 7.98 38.26
N ASP A 272 3.43 9.02 37.60
CA ASP A 272 2.55 10.15 37.26
C ASP A 272 1.25 9.55 36.70
N PRO A 273 0.08 9.89 37.25
CA PRO A 273 -1.17 9.42 36.66
C PRO A 273 -1.10 9.82 35.18
N PRO A 274 -1.41 8.91 34.24
CA PRO A 274 -1.55 9.32 32.85
C PRO A 274 -2.44 10.55 32.88
N ALA A 275 -1.97 11.67 32.33
CA ALA A 275 -2.69 12.93 32.32
C ALA A 275 -4.14 12.59 32.04
N SER A 276 -5.04 12.93 32.96
CA SER A 276 -6.46 12.64 32.78
C SER A 276 -6.85 13.32 31.47
N TYR A 277 -6.94 12.57 30.38
CA TYR A 277 -7.35 13.13 29.10
C TYR A 277 -8.72 13.74 29.35
N SER A 278 -8.78 15.07 29.35
CA SER A 278 -10.03 15.79 29.53
C SER A 278 -10.81 15.58 28.25
N LYS A 279 -11.71 14.59 28.24
CA LYS A 279 -12.59 14.32 27.10
C LYS A 279 -13.30 15.61 26.72
N TYR A 280 -13.20 15.99 25.45
CA TYR A 280 -13.93 17.13 24.92
C TYR A 280 -15.45 16.92 25.10
N ASP A 281 -16.10 17.81 25.84
CA ASP A 281 -17.55 17.74 26.09
C ASP A 281 -18.33 18.19 24.85
N PHE A 282 -18.45 17.29 23.88
CA PHE A 282 -19.17 17.53 22.65
C PHE A 282 -20.69 17.54 22.86
N LYS A 283 -21.39 18.46 22.18
CA LYS A 283 -22.85 18.61 22.23
C LYS A 283 -23.43 18.75 20.83
N LEU A 284 -24.48 17.97 20.57
CA LEU A 284 -25.21 18.02 19.32
C LEU A 284 -26.27 19.11 19.37
N LYS A 285 -26.37 19.90 18.31
CA LYS A 285 -27.43 20.90 18.17
C LYS A 285 -28.66 20.29 17.53
N ILE A 286 -29.76 20.20 18.28
CA ILE A 286 -31.05 19.70 17.78
C ILE A 286 -31.96 20.88 17.44
N GLU A 287 -32.38 20.97 16.19
CA GLU A 287 -33.25 22.05 15.71
C GLU A 287 -34.72 21.75 15.98
N GLY A 288 -35.51 22.80 16.22
CA GLY A 288 -36.93 22.67 16.59
C GLY A 288 -37.88 22.34 15.43
N ASN A 289 -37.43 22.38 14.18
CA ASN A 289 -38.22 21.97 13.02
C ASN A 289 -37.34 21.52 11.85
N LEU A 290 -37.91 20.74 10.93
CA LEU A 290 -37.20 20.16 9.79
C LEU A 290 -36.52 21.21 8.90
N LYS A 291 -37.17 22.36 8.65
CA LYS A 291 -36.60 23.42 7.82
C LYS A 291 -35.30 23.95 8.42
N LYS A 292 -35.30 24.25 9.72
CA LYS A 292 -34.10 24.70 10.46
C LYS A 292 -33.04 23.61 10.50
N ALA A 293 -33.43 22.34 10.67
CA ALA A 293 -32.50 21.20 10.65
C ALA A 293 -31.77 21.09 9.30
N ILE A 294 -32.49 21.23 8.19
CA ILE A 294 -31.91 21.22 6.83
C ILE A 294 -30.98 22.42 6.65
N GLU A 295 -31.39 23.62 7.07
CA GLU A 295 -30.58 24.84 6.95
C GLU A 295 -29.29 24.79 7.79
N SER A 296 -29.37 24.28 9.02
CA SER A 296 -28.21 24.03 9.88
C SER A 296 -27.24 23.03 9.24
N THR A 297 -27.76 21.95 8.68
CA THR A 297 -26.97 20.93 7.95
C THR A 297 -26.31 21.50 6.71
N LYS A 298 -27.03 22.34 5.96
CA LYS A 298 -26.47 23.04 4.80
C LYS A 298 -25.30 23.95 5.17
N THR A 299 -25.42 24.64 6.30
CA THR A 299 -24.42 25.62 6.77
C THR A 299 -23.14 24.92 7.24
N ALA A 300 -23.23 23.71 7.80
CA ALA A 300 -22.07 22.94 8.24
C ALA A 300 -21.21 22.41 7.08
N SER A 301 -21.77 22.26 5.87
CA SER A 301 -21.18 21.71 4.63
C SER A 301 -20.62 20.28 4.66
N ASN A 302 -20.15 19.80 5.81
CA ASN A 302 -19.57 18.46 6.02
C ASN A 302 -20.55 17.44 6.67
N LYS A 303 -21.82 17.81 6.88
CA LYS A 303 -22.80 16.97 7.59
C LYS A 303 -23.95 16.47 6.73
N PHE A 304 -24.50 15.33 7.14
CA PHE A 304 -25.82 14.86 6.70
C PHE A 304 -26.87 15.00 7.81
N LEU A 305 -28.14 15.10 7.44
CA LEU A 305 -29.24 15.18 8.40
C LEU A 305 -29.93 13.83 8.53
N VAL A 306 -29.87 13.24 9.71
CA VAL A 306 -30.63 12.05 10.08
C VAL A 306 -32.01 12.47 10.58
N VAL A 307 -33.05 12.05 9.88
CA VAL A 307 -34.46 12.31 10.25
C VAL A 307 -35.10 11.01 10.74
N VAL A 308 -35.57 11.03 11.98
CA VAL A 308 -36.21 9.89 12.64
C VAL A 308 -37.72 10.06 12.57
N VAL A 309 -38.42 9.07 12.03
CA VAL A 309 -39.88 9.03 11.93
C VAL A 309 -40.38 7.84 12.73
N ASP A 310 -40.97 8.09 13.89
CA ASP A 310 -41.64 7.04 14.68
C ASP A 310 -42.80 7.68 15.45
N SER A 311 -43.91 7.89 14.72
CA SER A 311 -45.04 8.69 15.21
C SER A 311 -46.06 7.87 16.00
N LYS A 312 -45.96 6.54 15.94
CA LYS A 312 -46.85 5.61 16.64
C LYS A 312 -46.32 5.21 18.01
N ASN A 313 -45.00 5.27 18.21
CA ASN A 313 -44.38 4.93 19.49
C ASN A 313 -44.41 6.13 20.46
N LYS A 314 -44.86 5.89 21.69
CA LYS A 314 -45.01 6.94 22.71
C LYS A 314 -43.69 7.27 23.41
N THR A 315 -42.69 6.36 23.36
CA THR A 315 -41.37 6.55 23.98
C THR A 315 -40.31 7.01 22.99
N THR A 316 -40.69 7.37 21.75
CA THR A 316 -39.75 7.81 20.70
C THR A 316 -38.88 8.97 21.15
N LYS A 317 -39.44 9.96 21.86
CA LYS A 317 -38.68 11.13 22.31
C LYS A 317 -37.59 10.74 23.31
N GLU A 318 -37.90 9.87 24.26
CA GLU A 318 -36.95 9.36 25.25
C GLU A 318 -35.85 8.53 24.57
N THR A 319 -36.23 7.68 23.61
CA THR A 319 -35.30 6.85 22.82
C THR A 319 -34.36 7.72 21.98
N PHE A 320 -34.91 8.75 21.32
CA PHE A 320 -34.13 9.72 20.56
C PHE A 320 -33.16 10.49 21.45
N ASP A 321 -33.61 11.00 22.60
CA ASP A 321 -32.74 11.75 23.52
C ASP A 321 -31.61 10.89 24.08
N ALA A 322 -31.89 9.62 24.40
CA ALA A 322 -30.87 8.66 24.83
C ALA A 322 -29.83 8.41 23.73
N PHE A 323 -30.28 8.19 22.49
CA PHE A 323 -29.40 8.05 21.33
C PHE A 323 -28.53 9.29 21.12
N ILE A 324 -29.09 10.50 21.22
CA ILE A 324 -28.31 11.75 21.09
C ILE A 324 -27.23 11.83 22.16
N LYS A 325 -27.54 11.48 23.42
CA LYS A 325 -26.55 11.48 24.51
C LYS A 325 -25.41 10.48 24.25
N GLU A 326 -25.74 9.33 23.70
CA GLU A 326 -24.74 8.34 23.29
C GLU A 326 -23.88 8.86 22.14
N GLN A 327 -24.48 9.45 21.10
CA GLN A 327 -23.74 10.04 19.98
C GLN A 327 -22.84 11.21 20.41
N GLU A 328 -23.31 12.07 21.31
CA GLU A 328 -22.50 13.13 21.92
C GLU A 328 -21.24 12.55 22.59
N THR A 329 -21.43 11.46 23.33
CA THR A 329 -20.37 10.77 24.04
C THR A 329 -19.38 10.10 23.08
N GLN A 330 -19.87 9.29 22.13
CA GLN A 330 -19.07 8.58 21.13
C GLN A 330 -18.28 9.54 20.23
N THR A 331 -18.90 10.64 19.82
CA THR A 331 -18.24 11.65 18.99
C THR A 331 -17.18 12.42 19.80
N GLY A 332 -17.51 12.82 21.02
CA GLY A 332 -16.58 13.53 21.92
C GLY A 332 -15.36 12.69 22.31
N TYR A 333 -15.49 11.36 22.44
CA TYR A 333 -14.37 10.45 22.68
C TYR A 333 -13.25 10.58 21.64
N ASN A 334 -13.61 10.80 20.37
CA ASN A 334 -12.64 10.90 19.28
C ASN A 334 -12.02 12.29 19.13
N MET A 335 -12.58 13.32 19.78
CA MET A 335 -12.14 14.71 19.67
C MET A 335 -10.96 15.06 20.59
N TYR A 336 -10.53 14.16 21.48
CA TYR A 336 -9.48 14.39 22.48
C TYR A 336 -9.73 15.68 23.26
N ASP A 337 -8.96 16.75 23.01
CA ASP A 337 -8.95 17.98 23.80
C ASP A 337 -9.72 19.15 23.14
N SER A 338 -10.09 19.06 21.85
CA SER A 338 -10.72 20.17 21.12
C SER A 338 -11.65 19.71 20.00
N TYR A 339 -12.57 20.59 19.60
CA TYR A 339 -13.49 20.29 18.51
C TYR A 339 -12.75 19.91 17.22
N ASN A 340 -13.13 18.78 16.63
CA ASN A 340 -12.63 18.35 15.33
C ASN A 340 -13.80 17.93 14.43
N ALA A 341 -14.02 18.70 13.37
CA ALA A 341 -15.11 18.53 12.42
C ALA A 341 -15.10 17.17 11.69
N LEU A 342 -13.96 16.47 11.64
CA LEU A 342 -13.86 15.13 11.06
C LEU A 342 -14.79 14.12 11.74
N TYR A 343 -15.02 14.28 13.04
CA TYR A 343 -15.83 13.36 13.84
C TYR A 343 -17.31 13.79 13.90
N ASP A 344 -17.62 15.05 13.59
CA ASP A 344 -18.97 15.61 13.65
C ASP A 344 -19.61 15.64 12.25
N THR A 345 -20.15 14.50 11.82
CA THR A 345 -20.61 14.25 10.44
C THR A 345 -22.13 14.17 10.27
N TYR A 346 -22.90 14.23 11.38
CA TYR A 346 -24.36 14.13 11.35
C TYR A 346 -25.04 15.18 12.22
N ASN A 347 -26.11 15.76 11.69
CA ASN A 347 -27.14 16.42 12.48
C ASN A 347 -28.33 15.47 12.62
N TYR A 348 -29.13 15.66 13.68
CA TYR A 348 -30.25 14.79 13.98
C TYR A 348 -31.53 15.58 14.18
N TYR A 349 -32.65 15.02 13.71
CA TYR A 349 -33.97 15.59 13.85
C TYR A 349 -35.03 14.52 14.05
N LEU A 350 -35.92 14.72 15.03
CA LEU A 350 -37.09 13.88 15.24
C LEU A 350 -38.30 14.51 14.55
N ALA A 351 -38.85 13.82 13.56
CA ALA A 351 -40.00 14.29 12.79
C ALA A 351 -41.27 14.35 13.64
N GLY A 352 -42.00 15.46 13.54
CA GLY A 352 -43.23 15.73 14.26
C GLY A 352 -44.47 15.72 13.37
N ALA A 353 -45.61 16.11 13.95
CA ALA A 353 -46.88 16.19 13.24
C ALA A 353 -46.86 17.18 12.06
N ASP A 354 -46.06 18.23 12.16
CA ASP A 354 -45.92 19.28 11.13
C ASP A 354 -45.20 18.78 9.86
N ASP A 355 -44.44 17.69 9.96
CA ASP A 355 -43.63 17.16 8.85
C ASP A 355 -44.40 16.19 7.95
N LYS A 356 -45.63 15.81 8.32
CA LYS A 356 -46.47 14.84 7.57
C LYS A 356 -46.60 15.17 6.09
N LYS A 357 -46.73 16.46 5.74
CA LYS A 357 -46.82 16.91 4.34
C LYS A 357 -45.51 16.69 3.61
N TRP A 358 -44.38 16.99 4.25
CA TRP A 358 -43.05 16.81 3.67
C TRP A 358 -42.73 15.33 3.45
N LEU A 359 -43.02 14.48 4.44
CA LEU A 359 -42.84 13.02 4.36
C LEU A 359 -43.64 12.43 3.18
N LYS A 360 -44.92 12.79 3.06
CA LYS A 360 -45.78 12.37 1.95
C LYS A 360 -45.24 12.82 0.59
N ASN A 361 -44.78 14.07 0.48
CA ASN A 361 -44.22 14.61 -0.77
C ASN A 361 -42.94 13.88 -1.20
N ASN A 362 -42.15 13.40 -0.24
CA ASN A 362 -40.94 12.61 -0.48
C ASN A 362 -41.20 11.09 -0.51
N LYS A 363 -42.47 10.67 -0.58
CA LYS A 363 -42.89 9.25 -0.67
C LYS A 363 -42.43 8.40 0.52
N ILE A 364 -42.26 9.00 1.69
CA ILE A 364 -41.95 8.28 2.93
C ILE A 364 -43.26 7.82 3.55
N ILE A 365 -43.51 6.50 3.49
CA ILE A 365 -44.77 5.87 3.93
C ILE A 365 -44.59 4.94 5.14
N ASN A 366 -43.36 4.59 5.48
CA ASN A 366 -43.04 3.70 6.60
C ASN A 366 -42.97 4.48 7.92
N ASP A 367 -43.51 3.88 8.98
CA ASP A 367 -43.54 4.40 10.34
C ASP A 367 -43.51 3.19 11.31
N PRO A 368 -42.33 2.84 11.86
CA PRO A 368 -41.12 3.66 11.90
C PRO A 368 -40.28 3.69 10.60
N SER A 369 -39.48 4.75 10.44
CA SER A 369 -38.41 4.86 9.44
C SER A 369 -37.29 5.83 9.86
N VAL A 370 -36.09 5.62 9.33
CA VAL A 370 -34.95 6.55 9.45
C VAL A 370 -34.52 7.00 8.07
N LEU A 371 -34.36 8.31 7.89
CA LEU A 371 -33.96 8.93 6.63
C LEU A 371 -32.63 9.63 6.82
N VAL A 372 -31.82 9.68 5.76
CA VAL A 372 -30.64 10.56 5.71
C VAL A 372 -30.77 11.53 4.56
N LEU A 373 -30.67 12.82 4.86
CA LEU A 373 -30.79 13.92 3.90
C LEU A 373 -29.46 14.66 3.71
N ASN A 374 -29.24 15.21 2.52
CA ASN A 374 -28.19 16.21 2.30
C ASN A 374 -28.62 17.60 2.80
N GLY A 375 -27.69 18.57 2.79
CA GLY A 375 -27.98 19.97 3.17
C GLY A 375 -29.01 20.69 2.29
N ASN A 376 -29.40 20.14 1.13
CA ASN A 376 -30.49 20.68 0.31
C ASN A 376 -31.86 20.04 0.64
N GLY A 377 -31.90 19.10 1.58
CA GLY A 377 -33.12 18.37 1.97
C GLY A 377 -33.44 17.20 1.06
N ASP A 378 -32.51 16.74 0.22
CA ASP A 378 -32.71 15.57 -0.62
C ASP A 378 -32.47 14.28 0.13
N VAL A 379 -33.35 13.30 -0.07
CA VAL A 379 -33.24 11.97 0.54
C VAL A 379 -32.13 11.15 -0.14
N LEU A 380 -31.07 10.83 0.62
CA LEU A 380 -29.95 10.00 0.17
C LEU A 380 -30.10 8.53 0.58
N ALA A 381 -30.72 8.27 1.72
CA ALA A 381 -30.91 6.92 2.23
C ALA A 381 -32.19 6.80 3.05
N VAL A 382 -32.80 5.62 3.02
CA VAL A 382 -34.00 5.28 3.79
C VAL A 382 -33.86 3.88 4.39
N ALA A 383 -34.03 3.76 5.69
CA ALA A 383 -34.22 2.48 6.39
C ALA A 383 -35.69 2.35 6.82
N LYS A 384 -36.27 1.17 6.60
CA LYS A 384 -37.68 0.88 6.96
C LYS A 384 -37.80 0.28 8.37
N SER A 385 -37.02 0.82 9.31
CA SER A 385 -36.97 0.41 10.71
C SER A 385 -36.82 1.62 11.63
N ASP A 386 -36.81 1.38 12.94
CA ASP A 386 -36.54 2.41 13.94
C ASP A 386 -35.05 2.80 14.02
N LEU A 387 -34.77 3.84 14.82
CA LEU A 387 -33.43 4.38 15.06
C LEU A 387 -32.52 3.38 15.78
N THR A 388 -33.05 2.64 16.76
CA THR A 388 -32.28 1.67 17.54
C THR A 388 -31.71 0.57 16.65
N THR A 389 -32.49 0.08 15.70
CA THR A 389 -32.05 -0.92 14.71
C THR A 389 -30.90 -0.39 13.84
N GLN A 390 -30.89 0.90 13.53
CA GLN A 390 -29.92 1.53 12.61
C GLN A 390 -28.75 2.22 13.31
N GLN A 391 -28.72 2.24 14.64
CA GLN A 391 -27.75 3.01 15.42
C GLN A 391 -26.29 2.66 15.07
N TYR A 392 -26.00 1.40 14.80
CA TYR A 392 -24.66 0.92 14.45
C TYR A 392 -24.07 1.59 13.19
N GLN A 393 -24.93 2.05 12.27
CA GLN A 393 -24.54 2.71 11.02
C GLN A 393 -23.93 4.10 11.23
N PHE A 394 -24.21 4.72 12.38
CA PHE A 394 -23.70 6.05 12.74
C PHE A 394 -22.42 5.99 13.59
N SER A 395 -21.81 4.80 13.72
CA SER A 395 -20.50 4.64 14.34
C SER A 395 -19.40 5.27 13.48
N TYR A 396 -18.35 5.78 14.15
CA TYR A 396 -17.24 6.48 13.47
C TYR A 396 -16.53 5.62 12.41
N TYR A 397 -16.35 4.33 12.65
CA TYR A 397 -15.68 3.41 11.73
C TYR A 397 -16.59 2.88 10.61
N GLY A 398 -17.84 3.34 10.51
CA GLY A 398 -18.82 2.84 9.55
C GLY A 398 -18.63 3.38 8.13
N ASP A 399 -18.75 2.50 7.13
CA ASP A 399 -18.74 2.88 5.70
C ASP A 399 -19.93 3.73 5.25
N PHE A 400 -20.95 3.84 6.10
CA PHE A 400 -22.22 4.48 5.75
C PHE A 400 -22.05 5.95 5.36
N TYR A 401 -21.21 6.69 6.09
CA TYR A 401 -20.92 8.10 5.78
C TYR A 401 -20.32 8.25 4.36
N ARG A 402 -19.36 7.39 4.00
CA ARG A 402 -18.75 7.39 2.65
C ARG A 402 -19.75 7.04 1.55
N LYS A 403 -20.63 6.06 1.81
CA LYS A 403 -21.72 5.71 0.89
C LYS A 403 -22.67 6.90 0.66
N LEU A 404 -22.97 7.67 1.71
CA LEU A 404 -23.78 8.90 1.61
C LEU A 404 -23.07 10.00 0.83
N GLN A 405 -21.76 10.21 1.05
CA GLN A 405 -20.96 11.16 0.27
C GLN A 405 -21.00 10.82 -1.23
N LYS A 406 -20.81 9.54 -1.58
CA LYS A 406 -20.91 9.05 -2.96
C LYS A 406 -22.30 9.31 -3.53
N ALA A 407 -23.37 8.88 -2.85
CA ALA A 407 -24.75 9.11 -3.30
C ALA A 407 -25.06 10.60 -3.51
N ASN A 408 -24.59 11.46 -2.59
CA ASN A 408 -24.75 12.90 -2.68
C ASN A 408 -24.00 13.51 -3.86
N ALA A 409 -22.81 13.01 -4.21
CA ALA A 409 -22.05 13.45 -5.36
C ALA A 409 -22.78 13.11 -6.67
N PHE A 410 -23.24 11.86 -6.82
CA PHE A 410 -24.04 11.43 -7.98
C PHE A 410 -25.29 12.32 -8.15
N LEU A 411 -26.03 12.55 -7.07
CA LEU A 411 -27.21 13.40 -7.09
C LEU A 411 -26.88 14.87 -7.40
N SER A 412 -25.77 15.39 -6.87
CA SER A 412 -25.34 16.77 -7.11
C SER A 412 -25.04 17.02 -8.59
N ILE A 413 -24.30 16.09 -9.23
CA ILE A 413 -24.01 16.16 -10.66
C ILE A 413 -25.30 16.05 -11.48
N ASP A 414 -26.14 15.05 -11.19
CA ASP A 414 -27.39 14.82 -11.95
C ASP A 414 -28.30 16.07 -11.96
N LYS A 415 -28.46 16.69 -10.79
CA LYS A 415 -29.28 17.89 -10.64
C LYS A 415 -28.72 19.08 -11.40
N VAL A 416 -27.41 19.29 -11.32
CA VAL A 416 -26.75 20.41 -12.00
C VAL A 416 -26.80 20.21 -13.52
N LEU A 417 -26.54 19.00 -14.02
CA LEU A 417 -26.63 18.69 -15.45
C LEU A 417 -28.05 18.90 -16.01
N LYS A 418 -29.08 18.49 -15.27
CA LYS A 418 -30.49 18.69 -15.66
C LYS A 418 -30.98 20.13 -15.52
N ASN A 419 -30.31 20.95 -14.72
CA ASN A 419 -30.69 22.34 -14.49
C ASN A 419 -30.08 23.26 -15.54
N LYS A 420 -30.89 23.62 -16.56
CA LYS A 420 -30.49 24.57 -17.62
C LYS A 420 -30.12 25.99 -17.11
N LYS A 421 -30.39 26.31 -15.84
CA LYS A 421 -30.04 27.57 -15.19
C LYS A 421 -28.90 27.43 -14.18
N ALA A 422 -28.26 26.26 -14.09
CA ALA A 422 -27.10 26.08 -13.23
C ALA A 422 -25.99 27.06 -13.64
N SER A 423 -25.38 27.71 -12.67
CA SER A 423 -24.21 28.56 -12.90
C SER A 423 -22.95 27.73 -13.11
N GLU A 424 -21.90 28.34 -13.65
CA GLU A 424 -20.57 27.71 -13.73
C GLU A 424 -20.04 27.36 -12.34
N ALA A 425 -20.33 28.18 -11.32
CA ALA A 425 -19.97 27.88 -9.94
C ALA A 425 -20.68 26.63 -9.40
N ASP A 426 -21.95 26.42 -9.76
CA ASP A 426 -22.68 25.20 -9.39
C ASP A 426 -22.05 23.95 -10.04
N LEU A 427 -21.62 24.06 -11.31
CA LEU A 427 -20.91 23.02 -12.03
C LEU A 427 -19.57 22.68 -11.37
N ILE A 428 -18.75 23.69 -11.10
CA ILE A 428 -17.44 23.50 -10.43
C ILE A 428 -17.63 22.79 -9.09
N ASN A 429 -18.55 23.26 -8.26
CA ASN A 429 -18.81 22.67 -6.94
C ASN A 429 -19.31 21.22 -7.04
N ALA A 430 -20.14 20.89 -8.04
CA ALA A 430 -20.62 19.53 -8.24
C ALA A 430 -19.49 18.58 -8.67
N PHE A 431 -18.64 18.99 -9.62
CA PHE A 431 -17.48 18.20 -10.05
C PHE A 431 -16.42 18.08 -8.96
N ASN A 432 -16.11 19.16 -8.23
CA ASN A 432 -15.18 19.15 -7.10
C ASN A 432 -15.65 18.17 -6.02
N LYS A 433 -16.92 18.23 -5.62
CA LYS A 433 -17.50 17.28 -4.65
C LYS A 433 -17.32 15.82 -5.08
N ALA A 434 -17.52 15.52 -6.36
CA ALA A 434 -17.31 14.18 -6.88
C ALA A 434 -15.83 13.77 -6.93
N ALA A 435 -14.94 14.72 -7.24
CA ALA A 435 -13.50 14.48 -7.32
C ALA A 435 -12.82 14.31 -5.95
N LEU A 436 -13.43 14.80 -4.88
CA LEU A 436 -12.94 14.71 -3.50
C LEU A 436 -13.38 13.44 -2.75
N LEU A 437 -14.15 12.56 -3.40
CA LEU A 437 -14.51 11.28 -2.79
C LEU A 437 -13.24 10.43 -2.57
N GLU A 438 -13.18 9.74 -1.44
CA GLU A 438 -12.13 8.75 -1.19
C GLU A 438 -12.29 7.56 -2.14
N ILE A 439 -11.17 7.08 -2.69
CA ILE A 439 -11.16 5.85 -3.49
C ILE A 439 -11.53 4.68 -2.57
N PHE A 440 -12.67 4.06 -2.83
CA PHE A 440 -13.15 2.90 -2.10
C PHE A 440 -13.27 1.71 -3.05
N TYR A 441 -12.72 0.57 -2.64
CA TYR A 441 -12.98 -0.71 -3.30
C TYR A 441 -14.38 -1.14 -2.89
N ASP A 442 -15.36 -0.76 -3.69
CA ASP A 442 -16.76 -1.10 -3.45
C ASP A 442 -16.91 -2.63 -3.54
N SER A 443 -16.96 -3.31 -2.39
CA SER A 443 -17.68 -4.57 -2.33
C SER A 443 -19.16 -4.20 -2.40
N ASP A 444 -19.65 -4.04 -3.62
CA ASP A 444 -21.01 -3.65 -3.97
C ASP A 444 -21.97 -4.77 -3.51
N TYR A 445 -22.11 -4.94 -2.19
CA TYR A 445 -23.11 -5.79 -1.58
C TYR A 445 -24.44 -5.08 -1.78
N SER A 446 -25.01 -5.27 -2.97
CA SER A 446 -26.40 -4.94 -3.20
C SER A 446 -27.22 -5.71 -2.18
N VAL A 447 -27.84 -5.00 -1.24
CA VAL A 447 -28.90 -5.58 -0.41
C VAL A 447 -30.06 -5.87 -1.35
N SER A 448 -30.06 -7.06 -1.94
CA SER A 448 -31.07 -7.54 -2.87
C SER A 448 -32.31 -8.07 -2.15
N ASP A 449 -32.34 -8.02 -0.82
CA ASP A 449 -33.49 -8.44 -0.03
C ASP A 449 -34.51 -7.29 0.08
N PRO A 450 -35.68 -7.40 -0.58
CA PRO A 450 -36.75 -6.41 -0.46
C PRO A 450 -37.35 -6.29 0.96
N ASN A 451 -37.05 -7.24 1.85
CA ASN A 451 -37.44 -7.23 3.26
C ASN A 451 -36.34 -6.72 4.20
N SER A 452 -35.18 -6.32 3.68
CA SER A 452 -34.13 -5.76 4.54
C SER A 452 -34.61 -4.50 5.25
N THR A 453 -34.30 -4.43 6.54
CA THR A 453 -34.53 -3.28 7.39
C THR A 453 -33.43 -2.24 7.29
N ASP A 454 -32.29 -2.56 6.66
CA ASP A 454 -31.14 -1.67 6.52
C ASP A 454 -31.39 -0.50 5.57
N PHE A 455 -30.48 0.46 5.59
CA PHE A 455 -30.52 1.60 4.68
C PHE A 455 -30.44 1.18 3.21
N VAL A 456 -31.45 1.58 2.45
CA VAL A 456 -31.40 1.60 0.99
C VAL A 456 -30.89 2.97 0.55
N ILE A 457 -29.70 2.99 -0.06
CA ILE A 457 -29.11 4.18 -0.66
C ILE A 457 -29.81 4.52 -1.98
N THR A 458 -30.19 5.79 -2.16
CA THR A 458 -30.72 6.31 -3.42
C THR A 458 -29.68 6.16 -4.52
N LYS A 459 -30.01 5.38 -5.56
CA LYS A 459 -29.17 5.24 -6.76
C LYS A 459 -29.56 6.30 -7.79
N THR A 460 -28.58 7.09 -8.21
CA THR A 460 -28.71 8.06 -9.31
C THR A 460 -27.84 7.62 -10.46
N ALA A 461 -28.43 7.41 -11.64
CA ALA A 461 -27.70 7.09 -12.85
C ALA A 461 -27.22 8.39 -13.53
N LEU A 462 -25.97 8.40 -13.98
CA LEU A 462 -25.38 9.52 -14.71
C LEU A 462 -25.01 9.09 -16.12
N ASP A 463 -25.28 9.96 -17.10
CA ASP A 463 -24.77 9.79 -18.45
C ASP A 463 -23.32 10.29 -18.49
N GLN A 464 -22.40 9.35 -18.69
CA GLN A 464 -20.96 9.64 -18.73
C GLN A 464 -20.59 10.59 -19.88
N LYS A 465 -21.24 10.47 -21.05
CA LYS A 465 -20.97 11.33 -22.20
C LYS A 465 -21.44 12.75 -21.95
N GLU A 466 -22.61 12.92 -21.34
CA GLU A 466 -23.13 14.23 -20.94
C GLU A 466 -22.21 14.90 -19.91
N ALA A 467 -21.77 14.16 -18.89
CA ALA A 467 -20.83 14.65 -17.88
C ALA A 467 -19.50 15.09 -18.53
N ALA A 468 -18.92 14.26 -19.40
CA ALA A 468 -17.66 14.57 -20.08
C ALA A 468 -17.78 15.80 -21.01
N GLN A 469 -18.89 15.92 -21.76
CA GLN A 469 -19.13 17.08 -22.62
C GLN A 469 -19.32 18.37 -21.82
N THR A 470 -20.00 18.28 -20.68
CA THR A 470 -20.20 19.42 -19.78
C THR A 470 -18.89 19.85 -19.13
N TRP A 471 -18.09 18.89 -18.67
CA TRP A 471 -16.74 19.16 -18.15
C TRP A 471 -15.86 19.85 -19.20
N LYS A 472 -15.87 19.35 -20.44
CA LYS A 472 -15.13 19.98 -21.54
C LYS A 472 -15.53 21.44 -21.75
N LYS A 473 -16.83 21.74 -21.84
CA LYS A 473 -17.32 23.11 -22.02
C LYS A 473 -16.93 24.01 -20.85
N LEU A 474 -16.98 23.48 -19.62
CA LEU A 474 -16.55 24.21 -18.43
C LEU A 474 -15.06 24.58 -18.55
N ILE A 475 -14.18 23.62 -18.83
CA ILE A 475 -12.74 23.88 -19.01
C ILE A 475 -12.47 24.88 -20.13
N GLU A 476 -13.17 24.78 -21.26
CA GLU A 476 -13.06 25.73 -22.37
C GLU A 476 -13.47 27.15 -21.98
N ALA A 477 -14.54 27.32 -21.20
CA ALA A 477 -15.02 28.61 -20.72
C ALA A 477 -13.99 29.31 -19.81
N HIS A 478 -13.34 28.53 -18.94
CA HIS A 478 -12.39 29.05 -17.94
C HIS A 478 -10.97 29.32 -18.48
N GLN A 479 -10.66 28.98 -19.75
CA GLN A 479 -9.34 29.25 -20.35
C GLN A 479 -8.94 30.74 -20.33
N LYS A 480 -9.92 31.65 -20.29
CA LYS A 480 -9.71 33.11 -20.31
C LYS A 480 -9.78 33.77 -18.94
N ASP A 481 -9.92 33.00 -17.88
CA ASP A 481 -10.00 33.53 -16.52
C ASP A 481 -8.77 34.38 -16.16
N LYS A 482 -8.98 35.44 -15.40
CA LYS A 482 -7.87 36.29 -14.93
C LYS A 482 -7.31 35.84 -13.60
N ALA A 483 -8.12 35.17 -12.79
CA ALA A 483 -7.76 34.66 -11.47
C ALA A 483 -8.14 33.18 -11.38
N VAL A 484 -7.39 32.43 -10.59
CA VAL A 484 -7.68 31.02 -10.36
C VAL A 484 -8.99 30.82 -9.59
N ASN A 485 -9.77 29.81 -10.00
CA ASN A 485 -10.77 29.21 -9.13
C ASN A 485 -10.15 27.96 -8.46
N MET A 486 -9.92 28.03 -7.14
CA MET A 486 -9.20 26.98 -6.41
C MET A 486 -9.95 25.64 -6.41
N TYR A 487 -11.28 25.64 -6.35
CA TYR A 487 -12.09 24.41 -6.45
C TYR A 487 -11.97 23.78 -7.84
N LEU A 488 -11.94 24.59 -8.90
CA LEU A 488 -11.70 24.10 -10.25
C LEU A 488 -10.27 23.53 -10.37
N ALA A 489 -9.27 24.24 -9.85
CA ALA A 489 -7.88 23.77 -9.87
C ALA A 489 -7.71 22.42 -9.16
N GLU A 490 -8.27 22.26 -7.97
CA GLU A 490 -8.27 20.99 -7.24
C GLU A 490 -8.99 19.87 -8.00
N THR A 491 -10.15 20.18 -8.61
CA THR A 491 -10.88 19.22 -9.45
C THR A 491 -10.04 18.74 -10.63
N ILE A 492 -9.38 19.67 -11.32
CA ILE A 492 -8.50 19.34 -12.45
C ILE A 492 -7.36 18.45 -11.98
N ILE A 493 -6.67 18.81 -10.89
CA ILE A 493 -5.54 18.03 -10.36
C ILE A 493 -5.94 16.59 -10.05
N LYS A 494 -7.08 16.39 -9.38
CA LYS A 494 -7.60 15.04 -9.11
C LYS A 494 -7.92 14.30 -10.40
N GLU A 495 -8.59 14.95 -11.35
CA GLU A 495 -9.01 14.35 -12.60
C GLU A 495 -7.82 13.90 -13.48
N ILE A 496 -6.80 14.75 -13.66
CA ILE A 496 -5.62 14.41 -14.47
C ILE A 496 -4.74 13.31 -13.84
N LYS A 497 -4.90 13.05 -12.53
CA LYS A 497 -4.20 11.98 -11.80
C LYS A 497 -4.99 10.68 -11.75
N ASN A 498 -6.10 10.55 -12.49
CA ASN A 498 -7.04 9.42 -12.40
C ASN A 498 -7.62 9.21 -10.98
N GLN A 499 -7.69 10.28 -10.17
CA GLN A 499 -8.25 10.28 -8.82
C GLN A 499 -9.58 11.05 -8.73
N GLY A 500 -9.97 11.72 -9.83
CA GLY A 500 -11.09 12.65 -9.87
C GLY A 500 -12.43 12.01 -10.18
N PHE A 501 -13.39 12.86 -10.54
CA PHE A 501 -14.79 12.49 -10.67
C PHE A 501 -15.02 11.37 -11.69
N THR A 502 -14.19 11.22 -12.73
CA THR A 502 -14.37 10.10 -13.68
C THR A 502 -14.15 8.75 -13.00
N LYS A 503 -13.08 8.63 -12.20
CA LYS A 503 -12.80 7.42 -11.43
C LYS A 503 -13.91 7.20 -10.40
N GLN A 504 -14.31 8.25 -9.69
CA GLN A 504 -15.26 8.12 -8.58
C GLN A 504 -16.69 7.79 -9.02
N LEU A 505 -17.14 8.36 -10.15
CA LEU A 505 -18.51 8.19 -10.64
C LEU A 505 -18.67 7.02 -11.62
N PHE A 506 -17.62 6.68 -12.37
CA PHE A 506 -17.70 5.69 -13.45
C PHE A 506 -16.72 4.53 -13.29
N ASN A 507 -15.92 4.52 -12.22
CA ASN A 507 -14.87 3.53 -11.96
C ASN A 507 -13.92 3.34 -13.15
N GLN A 508 -13.62 4.43 -13.86
CA GLN A 508 -12.80 4.40 -15.06
C GLN A 508 -11.51 5.18 -14.87
N GLU A 509 -10.41 4.54 -15.24
CA GLU A 509 -9.11 5.17 -15.46
C GLU A 509 -8.91 5.38 -16.96
N ARG A 510 -8.19 6.43 -17.32
CA ARG A 510 -7.94 6.75 -18.73
C ARG A 510 -6.58 7.39 -18.95
N ILE A 511 -6.13 7.30 -20.19
CA ILE A 511 -5.05 8.14 -20.72
C ILE A 511 -5.57 9.58 -20.89
N LEU A 512 -4.72 10.56 -20.62
CA LEU A 512 -5.02 11.98 -20.77
C LEU A 512 -5.48 12.32 -22.19
N ASN A 513 -6.62 12.99 -22.28
CA ASN A 513 -7.22 13.43 -23.54
C ASN A 513 -7.09 14.96 -23.74
N ASP A 514 -7.61 15.46 -24.86
CA ASP A 514 -7.53 16.88 -25.23
C ASP A 514 -8.09 17.84 -24.17
N THR A 515 -9.17 17.45 -23.49
CA THR A 515 -9.76 18.25 -22.40
C THR A 515 -8.82 18.31 -21.21
N ASP A 516 -8.17 17.19 -20.88
CA ASP A 516 -7.20 17.13 -19.79
C ASP A 516 -5.99 18.03 -20.08
N PHE A 517 -5.52 18.10 -21.33
CA PHE A 517 -4.46 19.03 -21.73
C PHE A 517 -4.87 20.51 -21.68
N LEU A 518 -6.13 20.85 -22.01
CA LEU A 518 -6.67 22.20 -21.79
C LEU A 518 -6.75 22.54 -20.29
N ALA A 519 -7.07 21.56 -19.46
CA ALA A 519 -7.11 21.72 -18.02
C ALA A 519 -5.70 21.93 -17.44
N ILE A 520 -4.70 21.21 -17.95
CA ILE A 520 -3.27 21.44 -17.64
C ILE A 520 -2.85 22.86 -18.03
N ASP A 521 -3.25 23.35 -19.21
CA ASP A 521 -2.94 24.72 -19.64
C ASP A 521 -3.55 25.77 -18.69
N TYR A 522 -4.76 25.52 -18.16
CA TYR A 522 -5.36 26.35 -17.11
C TYR A 522 -4.51 26.36 -15.83
N LEU A 523 -4.08 25.19 -15.34
CA LEU A 523 -3.23 25.09 -14.14
C LEU A 523 -1.89 25.81 -14.33
N LEU A 524 -1.24 25.65 -15.49
CA LEU A 524 0.04 26.32 -15.78
C LEU A 524 -0.10 27.84 -15.84
N LYS A 525 -1.16 28.32 -16.48
CA LYS A 525 -1.45 29.76 -16.57
C LYS A 525 -1.64 30.39 -15.19
N HIS A 526 -2.26 29.65 -14.26
CA HIS A 526 -2.59 30.11 -12.93
C HIS A 526 -1.63 29.61 -11.84
N SER A 527 -0.45 29.11 -12.22
CA SER A 527 0.44 28.42 -11.26
C SER A 527 0.88 29.31 -10.08
N ASP A 528 1.10 30.62 -10.32
CA ASP A 528 1.51 31.55 -9.26
C ASP A 528 0.35 31.84 -8.30
N ASP A 529 -0.86 32.02 -8.83
CA ASP A 529 -2.06 32.20 -8.00
C ASP A 529 -2.31 30.95 -7.15
N ILE A 530 -2.14 29.75 -7.72
CA ILE A 530 -2.27 28.50 -6.97
C ILE A 530 -1.25 28.45 -5.84
N GLU A 531 0.03 28.74 -6.12
CA GLU A 531 1.10 28.72 -5.13
C GLU A 531 0.82 29.69 -3.97
N ASN A 532 0.32 30.88 -4.29
CA ASN A 532 0.00 31.91 -3.29
C ASN A 532 -1.23 31.57 -2.44
N ASN A 533 -2.19 30.80 -2.97
CA ASN A 533 -3.47 30.53 -2.30
C ASN A 533 -3.56 29.12 -1.68
N LYS A 534 -2.71 28.16 -2.09
CA LYS A 534 -2.83 26.75 -1.67
C LYS A 534 -2.82 26.54 -0.17
N VAL A 535 -1.99 27.28 0.59
CA VAL A 535 -1.90 27.10 2.05
C VAL A 535 -3.19 27.53 2.74
N ALA A 536 -3.74 28.70 2.36
CA ALA A 536 -4.99 29.18 2.91
C ALA A 536 -6.17 28.27 2.52
N PHE A 537 -6.16 27.79 1.27
CA PHE A 537 -7.18 26.86 0.77
C PHE A 537 -7.10 25.50 1.47
N ASN A 538 -5.92 24.90 1.62
CA ASN A 538 -5.71 23.62 2.31
C ASN A 538 -6.10 23.67 3.80
N ASN A 539 -6.00 24.84 4.45
CA ASN A 539 -6.35 25.03 5.86
C ASN A 539 -7.80 25.51 6.05
N ASN A 540 -8.64 25.51 5.01
CA ASN A 540 -10.00 26.01 5.06
C ASN A 540 -10.98 25.00 5.71
N ALA A 541 -10.92 24.87 7.03
CA ALA A 541 -11.88 24.06 7.78
C ALA A 541 -13.32 24.63 7.64
N PRO A 542 -14.36 23.78 7.53
CA PRO A 542 -14.37 22.34 7.77
C PRO A 542 -14.06 21.46 6.54
N GLU A 543 -13.74 22.06 5.39
CA GLU A 543 -13.46 21.32 4.16
C GLU A 543 -12.02 20.81 4.16
N VAL A 544 -11.83 19.58 3.67
CA VAL A 544 -10.50 18.96 3.57
C VAL A 544 -10.05 19.10 2.13
N HIS A 545 -9.09 20.00 1.91
CA HIS A 545 -8.46 20.21 0.62
C HIS A 545 -7.01 19.73 0.63
N ASN A 546 -6.53 19.31 -0.54
CA ASN A 546 -5.12 18.96 -0.70
C ASN A 546 -4.65 19.27 -2.12
N ILE A 547 -4.13 20.49 -2.28
CA ILE A 547 -3.48 20.95 -3.51
C ILE A 547 -1.99 21.23 -3.26
N GLY A 548 -1.14 20.55 -4.05
CA GLY A 548 0.30 20.82 -4.12
C GLY A 548 0.65 21.96 -5.08
N SER A 549 1.95 22.08 -5.41
CA SER A 549 2.39 23.01 -6.46
C SER A 549 1.86 22.56 -7.82
N ALA A 550 1.30 23.49 -8.61
CA ALA A 550 0.73 23.17 -9.92
C ALA A 550 1.73 22.44 -10.84
N VAL A 551 3.01 22.86 -10.83
CA VAL A 551 4.06 22.22 -11.65
C VAL A 551 4.33 20.78 -11.18
N SER A 552 4.46 20.56 -9.88
CA SER A 552 4.66 19.22 -9.31
C SER A 552 3.48 18.30 -9.61
N GLU A 553 2.25 18.79 -9.41
CA GLU A 553 1.03 18.03 -9.66
C GLU A 553 0.88 17.63 -11.14
N ILE A 554 1.14 18.58 -12.06
CA ILE A 554 1.12 18.30 -13.51
C ILE A 554 2.23 17.30 -13.86
N SER A 555 3.44 17.48 -13.36
CA SER A 555 4.55 16.56 -13.62
C SER A 555 4.25 15.14 -13.15
N ASN A 556 3.64 14.99 -11.97
CA ASN A 556 3.23 13.70 -11.42
C ASN A 556 2.11 13.08 -12.25
N ALA A 557 1.13 13.87 -12.69
CA ALA A 557 0.06 13.40 -13.57
C ALA A 557 0.59 12.89 -14.92
N LEU A 558 1.55 13.59 -15.53
CA LEU A 558 2.19 13.15 -16.77
C LEU A 558 2.96 11.84 -16.60
N GLN A 559 3.65 11.67 -15.47
CA GLN A 559 4.35 10.44 -15.14
C GLN A 559 3.38 9.28 -14.89
N GLN A 560 2.29 9.51 -14.16
CA GLN A 560 1.23 8.49 -13.98
C GLN A 560 0.59 8.11 -15.30
N ASN A 561 0.38 9.07 -16.21
CA ASN A 561 -0.10 8.79 -17.56
C ASN A 561 0.86 7.93 -18.37
N LEU A 562 2.18 8.02 -18.11
CA LEU A 562 3.19 7.11 -18.68
C LEU A 562 3.02 5.68 -18.18
N TYR A 563 2.93 5.47 -16.88
CA TYR A 563 2.71 4.15 -16.30
C TYR A 563 1.38 3.55 -16.75
N ALA A 564 0.32 4.35 -16.73
CA ALA A 564 -0.99 3.93 -17.22
C ALA A 564 -0.95 3.40 -18.66
N SER A 565 -0.20 4.06 -19.54
CA SER A 565 -0.03 3.60 -20.93
C SER A 565 0.77 2.30 -21.04
N GLN A 566 1.73 2.07 -20.14
CA GLN A 566 2.52 0.83 -20.09
C GLN A 566 1.70 -0.35 -19.56
N ASP A 567 0.77 -0.09 -18.65
CA ASP A 567 -0.16 -1.07 -18.08
C ASP A 567 -1.31 -1.47 -19.03
N GLY A 568 -1.33 -0.92 -20.25
CA GLY A 568 -2.29 -1.27 -21.28
C GLY A 568 -3.68 -0.64 -21.10
N LEU A 569 -3.80 0.45 -20.33
CA LEU A 569 -5.05 1.21 -20.24
C LEU A 569 -5.49 1.70 -21.62
N THR A 570 -6.79 1.66 -21.88
CA THR A 570 -7.37 2.03 -23.17
C THR A 570 -7.11 3.49 -23.52
N GLY A 571 -6.49 3.73 -24.68
CA GLY A 571 -6.15 5.05 -25.22
C GLY A 571 -4.73 5.06 -25.79
N GLU A 572 -4.43 6.09 -26.59
CA GLU A 572 -3.05 6.32 -27.05
C GLU A 572 -2.50 7.58 -26.39
N MET A 573 -1.30 7.47 -25.85
CA MET A 573 -0.60 8.61 -25.27
C MET A 573 -0.25 9.64 -26.34
N ASN A 574 -0.70 10.88 -26.14
CA ASN A 574 -0.30 11.98 -27.01
C ASN A 574 1.11 12.49 -26.66
N LYS A 575 2.13 11.83 -27.23
CA LYS A 575 3.54 12.10 -26.95
C LYS A 575 3.94 13.55 -27.24
N GLU A 576 3.39 14.13 -28.30
CA GLU A 576 3.66 15.52 -28.71
C GLU A 576 3.15 16.52 -27.68
N LYS A 577 1.92 16.32 -27.18
CA LYS A 577 1.35 17.20 -26.14
C LYS A 577 2.08 17.07 -24.82
N ILE A 578 2.45 15.87 -24.38
CA ILE A 578 3.24 15.66 -23.16
C ILE A 578 4.58 16.39 -23.25
N ASN A 579 5.29 16.21 -24.36
CA ASN A 579 6.54 16.92 -24.62
C ASN A 579 6.35 18.44 -24.61
N SER A 580 5.27 18.92 -25.25
CA SER A 580 4.93 20.35 -25.25
C SER A 580 4.64 20.90 -23.85
N VAL A 581 3.98 20.13 -22.97
CA VAL A 581 3.70 20.56 -21.59
C VAL A 581 5.00 20.72 -20.80
N TYR A 582 5.90 19.73 -20.84
CA TYR A 582 7.20 19.85 -20.17
C TYR A 582 8.00 21.04 -20.70
N LYS A 583 8.01 21.27 -22.02
CA LYS A 583 8.65 22.46 -22.61
C LYS A 583 8.03 23.77 -22.14
N LYS A 584 6.71 23.85 -21.99
CA LYS A 584 6.02 25.03 -21.41
C LYS A 584 6.44 25.26 -19.97
N ILE A 585 6.51 24.20 -19.15
CA ILE A 585 6.97 24.27 -17.76
C ILE A 585 8.39 24.82 -17.69
N ILE A 586 9.31 24.26 -18.49
CA ILE A 586 10.72 24.66 -18.52
C ILE A 586 10.86 26.11 -19.00
N ALA A 587 10.19 26.47 -20.10
CA ALA A 587 10.24 27.82 -20.66
C ALA A 587 9.65 28.88 -19.72
N SER A 588 8.76 28.51 -18.80
CA SER A 588 8.22 29.42 -17.78
C SER A 588 9.22 29.77 -16.67
N GLY A 589 10.35 29.06 -16.59
CA GLY A 589 11.32 29.21 -15.49
C GLY A 589 10.89 28.54 -14.18
N LYS A 590 9.73 27.86 -14.16
CA LYS A 590 9.15 27.22 -12.98
C LYS A 590 9.42 25.71 -12.89
N GLY A 591 10.20 25.17 -13.82
CA GLY A 591 10.59 23.76 -13.81
C GLY A 591 11.41 23.44 -12.56
N ASN A 592 10.82 22.67 -11.65
CA ASN A 592 11.50 22.17 -10.46
C ASN A 592 12.22 20.84 -10.75
N PHE A 593 12.97 20.34 -9.77
CA PHE A 593 13.72 19.09 -9.89
C PHE A 593 12.84 17.91 -10.34
N ASP A 594 11.68 17.71 -9.72
CA ASP A 594 10.79 16.60 -10.04
C ASP A 594 10.22 16.71 -11.47
N ALA A 595 9.98 17.93 -11.98
CA ALA A 595 9.60 18.16 -13.37
C ALA A 595 10.69 17.73 -14.35
N TYR A 596 11.95 18.11 -14.11
CA TYR A 596 13.07 17.66 -14.94
C TYR A 596 13.30 16.16 -14.85
N ARG A 597 13.26 15.58 -13.64
CA ARG A 597 13.39 14.13 -13.44
C ARG A 597 12.36 13.36 -14.24
N ASN A 598 11.08 13.71 -14.08
CA ASN A 598 10.00 13.00 -14.76
C ASN A 598 10.07 13.20 -16.28
N TYR A 599 10.48 14.39 -16.76
CA TYR A 599 10.68 14.65 -18.18
C TYR A 599 11.81 13.83 -18.77
N PHE A 600 12.96 13.72 -18.09
CA PHE A 600 14.07 12.89 -18.56
C PHE A 600 13.75 11.41 -18.53
N TYR A 601 13.04 10.95 -17.51
CA TYR A 601 12.52 9.58 -17.49
C TYR A 601 11.59 9.35 -18.69
N TYR A 602 10.64 10.26 -18.94
CA TYR A 602 9.75 10.17 -20.09
C TYR A 602 10.51 10.14 -21.42
N LEU A 603 11.47 11.05 -21.64
CA LEU A 603 12.26 11.09 -22.86
C LEU A 603 13.17 9.89 -23.04
N SER A 604 13.66 9.27 -21.95
CA SER A 604 14.48 8.06 -22.05
C SER A 604 13.69 6.84 -22.51
N GLN A 605 12.36 6.82 -22.30
CA GLN A 605 11.47 5.79 -22.83
C GLN A 605 11.13 5.99 -24.32
N LEU A 606 11.56 7.10 -24.92
CA LEU A 606 11.26 7.44 -26.31
C LEU A 606 12.52 7.37 -27.16
N GLU A 607 12.51 6.51 -28.17
CA GLU A 607 13.50 6.54 -29.23
C GLU A 607 13.02 7.43 -30.39
N ASP A 608 13.93 8.25 -30.93
CA ASP A 608 13.70 8.92 -32.20
C ASP A 608 13.61 7.87 -33.33
N GLN A 609 13.09 8.23 -34.51
CA GLN A 609 12.87 7.26 -35.61
C GLN A 609 14.16 6.53 -36.04
N ASP A 610 15.32 7.16 -35.87
CA ASP A 610 16.64 6.60 -36.16
C ASP A 610 17.27 5.85 -34.97
N GLY A 611 16.51 5.69 -33.89
CA GLY A 611 16.93 5.07 -32.64
C GLY A 611 17.84 5.95 -31.78
N SER A 612 18.13 7.20 -32.13
CA SER A 612 19.25 7.97 -31.52
C SER A 612 18.99 8.52 -30.11
N ASN A 613 17.75 8.75 -29.72
CA ASN A 613 17.39 9.56 -28.53
C ASN A 613 18.02 10.97 -28.54
N THR A 614 18.28 11.54 -29.71
CA THR A 614 18.78 12.90 -29.89
C THR A 614 17.92 13.92 -29.13
N THR A 615 16.59 13.75 -29.09
CA THR A 615 15.70 14.64 -28.34
C THR A 615 16.06 14.65 -26.84
N TYR A 616 16.20 13.48 -26.22
CA TYR A 616 16.65 13.35 -24.82
C TYR A 616 18.00 14.04 -24.58
N LEU A 617 18.99 13.77 -25.44
CA LEU A 617 20.34 14.32 -25.27
C LEU A 617 20.39 15.85 -25.39
N LYS A 618 19.57 16.46 -26.27
CA LYS A 618 19.50 17.93 -26.41
C LYS A 618 18.91 18.60 -25.18
N GLU A 619 17.81 18.05 -24.67
CA GLU A 619 17.13 18.58 -23.50
C GLU A 619 18.00 18.39 -22.24
N PHE A 620 18.65 17.23 -22.11
CA PHE A 620 19.62 16.98 -21.05
C PHE A 620 20.84 17.92 -21.13
N SER A 621 21.42 18.12 -22.32
CA SER A 621 22.54 19.07 -22.50
C SER A 621 22.17 20.47 -22.01
N SER A 622 20.97 20.94 -22.38
CA SER A 622 20.48 22.27 -22.01
C SER A 622 20.30 22.39 -20.49
N TYR A 623 19.75 21.36 -19.85
CA TYR A 623 19.64 21.31 -18.40
C TYR A 623 21.02 21.27 -17.73
N PHE A 624 21.92 20.42 -18.19
CA PHE A 624 23.27 20.30 -17.63
C PHE A 624 24.00 21.64 -17.67
N ASP A 625 24.02 22.31 -18.82
CA ASP A 625 24.73 23.57 -19.01
C ASP A 625 24.15 24.71 -18.14
N ASN A 626 22.83 24.76 -17.98
CA ASN A 626 22.15 25.81 -17.22
C ASN A 626 22.10 25.55 -15.71
N THR A 627 22.05 24.29 -15.30
CA THR A 627 21.77 23.91 -13.91
C THR A 627 23.01 23.33 -13.23
N LEU A 628 23.69 22.37 -13.86
CA LEU A 628 24.74 21.56 -13.21
C LEU A 628 26.17 22.07 -13.47
N ALA A 629 26.46 22.54 -14.67
CA ALA A 629 27.82 22.88 -15.11
C ALA A 629 28.46 24.00 -14.26
N GLY A 630 29.75 23.87 -13.91
CA GLY A 630 30.50 24.90 -13.17
C GLY A 630 31.52 24.31 -12.19
N PRO A 631 32.32 25.17 -11.51
CA PRO A 631 33.42 24.73 -10.66
C PRO A 631 32.99 24.10 -9.32
N SER A 632 31.73 24.28 -8.89
CA SER A 632 31.20 23.76 -7.61
C SER A 632 29.98 22.83 -7.78
N PRO A 633 30.14 21.60 -8.30
CA PRO A 633 29.02 20.66 -8.47
C PRO A 633 28.23 20.37 -7.20
N ILE A 634 28.90 20.17 -6.06
CA ILE A 634 28.24 19.80 -4.80
C ILE A 634 27.39 20.94 -4.25
N GLU A 635 27.92 22.17 -4.20
CA GLU A 635 27.18 23.35 -3.72
C GLU A 635 25.91 23.62 -4.54
N LYS A 636 25.99 23.39 -5.86
CA LYS A 636 24.82 23.50 -6.74
C LYS A 636 23.77 22.45 -6.42
N LEU A 637 24.19 21.20 -6.21
CA LEU A 637 23.28 20.14 -5.82
C LEU A 637 22.68 20.42 -4.43
N ASP A 638 23.44 20.97 -3.48
CA ASP A 638 22.95 21.35 -2.16
C ASP A 638 21.83 22.40 -2.28
N ALA A 639 22.00 23.38 -3.17
CA ALA A 639 21.00 24.40 -3.45
C ALA A 639 19.71 23.80 -4.06
N ILE A 640 19.82 22.82 -4.96
CA ILE A 640 18.65 22.14 -5.53
C ILE A 640 17.95 21.29 -4.46
N PHE A 641 18.73 20.55 -3.66
CA PHE A 641 18.21 19.70 -2.58
C PHE A 641 17.47 20.50 -1.52
N GLY A 642 18.00 21.67 -1.13
CA GLY A 642 17.35 22.58 -0.19
C GLY A 642 16.05 23.20 -0.71
N GLY A 643 15.81 23.15 -2.03
CA GLY A 643 14.60 23.64 -2.69
C GLY A 643 13.59 22.56 -3.07
N LEU A 644 13.78 21.30 -2.62
CA LEU A 644 12.85 20.21 -2.92
C LEU A 644 11.47 20.46 -2.29
N ASP A 645 10.43 20.01 -3.01
CA ASP A 645 9.09 19.97 -2.46
C ASP A 645 9.03 18.96 -1.30
N SER A 646 8.25 19.25 -0.27
CA SER A 646 7.97 18.32 0.84
C SER A 646 7.49 16.94 0.39
N SER A 647 6.85 16.87 -0.79
CA SER A 647 6.35 15.64 -1.41
C SER A 647 7.40 14.89 -2.25
N SER A 648 8.60 15.44 -2.43
CA SER A 648 9.68 14.78 -3.18
C SER A 648 10.16 13.53 -2.45
N SER A 649 10.40 12.43 -3.17
CA SER A 649 10.89 11.17 -2.59
C SER A 649 12.25 11.35 -1.88
N TYR A 650 13.08 12.27 -2.36
CA TYR A 650 14.39 12.55 -1.77
C TYR A 650 14.33 13.33 -0.45
N SER A 651 13.17 13.88 -0.08
CA SER A 651 12.94 14.39 1.27
C SER A 651 12.98 13.25 2.30
N TYR A 652 12.63 12.02 1.89
CA TYR A 652 12.76 10.81 2.69
C TYR A 652 14.07 10.06 2.41
N ASP A 653 14.41 9.83 1.14
CA ASP A 653 15.58 9.03 0.74
C ASP A 653 16.93 9.73 1.03
N GLY A 654 16.88 11.05 1.25
CA GLY A 654 18.00 11.87 1.70
C GLY A 654 19.02 12.25 0.62
N TRP A 655 19.98 13.06 1.06
CA TRP A 655 20.98 13.72 0.23
C TRP A 655 21.90 12.75 -0.54
N SER A 656 22.23 11.61 0.05
CA SER A 656 23.10 10.61 -0.61
C SER A 656 22.43 10.03 -1.86
N SER A 657 21.16 9.65 -1.75
CA SER A 657 20.35 9.12 -2.85
C SER A 657 20.16 10.17 -3.94
N PHE A 658 19.96 11.43 -3.55
CA PHE A 658 19.85 12.56 -4.48
C PHE A 658 21.14 12.81 -5.27
N LYS A 659 22.31 12.74 -4.63
CA LYS A 659 23.61 12.85 -5.30
C LYS A 659 23.87 11.71 -6.27
N LEU A 660 23.51 10.48 -5.88
CA LEU A 660 23.65 9.31 -6.73
C LEU A 660 22.82 9.47 -8.01
N TYR A 661 21.56 9.88 -7.88
CA TYR A 661 20.69 10.18 -9.04
C TYR A 661 21.33 11.14 -10.05
N HIS A 662 21.97 12.22 -9.58
CA HIS A 662 22.63 13.17 -10.48
C HIS A 662 23.87 12.59 -11.16
N SER A 663 24.58 11.68 -10.49
CA SER A 663 25.70 10.96 -11.10
C SER A 663 25.18 10.00 -12.18
N ASP A 664 24.15 9.22 -11.84
CA ASP A 664 23.52 8.25 -12.73
C ASP A 664 22.96 8.91 -13.98
N ILE A 665 22.20 10.00 -13.86
CA ILE A 665 21.60 10.64 -15.04
C ILE A 665 22.67 11.22 -15.98
N CYS A 666 23.76 11.78 -15.43
CA CYS A 666 24.89 12.26 -16.23
C CYS A 666 25.59 11.11 -16.95
N ASN A 667 25.84 10.01 -16.25
CA ASN A 667 26.46 8.83 -16.85
C ASN A 667 25.54 8.16 -17.89
N ASN A 668 24.24 8.04 -17.63
CA ASN A 668 23.27 7.44 -18.53
C ASN A 668 23.16 8.24 -19.84
N ALA A 669 23.12 9.58 -19.77
CA ALA A 669 23.16 10.43 -20.96
C ALA A 669 24.46 10.25 -21.75
N ALA A 670 25.60 10.14 -21.05
CA ALA A 670 26.89 9.91 -21.69
C ALA A 670 26.99 8.52 -22.33
N TRP A 671 26.46 7.49 -21.66
CA TRP A 671 26.43 6.11 -22.14
C TRP A 671 25.56 5.94 -23.39
N ALA A 672 24.42 6.66 -23.48
CA ALA A 672 23.60 6.69 -24.68
C ALA A 672 24.38 7.17 -25.93
N VAL A 673 25.41 8.02 -25.75
CA VAL A 673 26.32 8.45 -26.83
C VAL A 673 27.35 7.37 -27.17
N VAL A 674 27.81 6.60 -26.19
CA VAL A 674 28.73 5.46 -26.41
C VAL A 674 28.06 4.39 -27.26
N LEU A 675 26.84 4.02 -26.88
CA LEU A 675 26.08 2.92 -27.49
C LEU A 675 25.66 3.19 -28.93
N LYS A 676 25.32 4.44 -29.25
CA LYS A 676 24.59 4.77 -30.50
C LYS A 676 25.47 5.64 -31.42
N PRO A 677 25.98 5.11 -32.54
CA PRO A 677 26.84 5.85 -33.46
C PRO A 677 26.24 7.15 -34.00
N GLN A 678 24.91 7.21 -34.11
CA GLN A 678 24.13 8.38 -34.54
C GLN A 678 24.37 9.60 -33.64
N ASN A 679 24.81 9.37 -32.39
CA ASN A 679 25.03 10.41 -31.39
C ASN A 679 26.45 11.00 -31.41
N SER A 680 27.27 10.74 -32.44
CA SER A 680 28.66 11.20 -32.51
C SER A 680 28.84 12.72 -32.31
N ASN A 681 27.84 13.52 -32.69
CA ASN A 681 27.85 14.97 -32.49
C ASN A 681 27.82 15.40 -31.01
N PHE A 682 27.45 14.50 -30.10
CA PHE A 682 27.39 14.76 -28.66
C PHE A 682 28.64 14.31 -27.91
N ILE A 683 29.65 13.69 -28.55
CA ILE A 683 30.82 13.11 -27.86
C ILE A 683 31.47 14.10 -26.87
N LYS A 684 31.70 15.34 -27.29
CA LYS A 684 32.31 16.37 -26.43
C LYS A 684 31.44 16.76 -25.23
N ASN A 685 30.12 16.75 -25.38
CA ASN A 685 29.20 17.01 -24.28
C ASN A 685 29.13 15.79 -23.35
N ALA A 686 29.06 14.58 -23.91
CA ALA A 686 29.09 13.33 -23.16
C ALA A 686 30.34 13.17 -22.30
N VAL A 687 31.51 13.57 -22.80
CA VAL A 687 32.74 13.61 -21.98
C VAL A 687 32.54 14.50 -20.74
N LYS A 688 31.99 15.71 -20.90
CA LYS A 688 31.74 16.62 -19.76
C LYS A 688 30.74 16.03 -18.76
N TRP A 689 29.67 15.42 -19.24
CA TRP A 689 28.65 14.80 -18.38
C TRP A 689 29.25 13.61 -17.60
N SER A 690 30.02 12.76 -18.28
CA SER A 690 30.68 11.62 -17.66
C SER A 690 31.75 12.06 -16.64
N GLU A 691 32.55 13.08 -16.96
CA GLU A 691 33.48 13.69 -15.99
C GLU A 691 32.75 14.21 -14.75
N TYR A 692 31.61 14.89 -14.93
CA TYR A 692 30.78 15.39 -13.83
C TYR A 692 30.27 14.26 -12.92
N SER A 693 29.83 13.12 -13.50
CA SER A 693 29.38 11.96 -12.71
C SER A 693 30.47 11.44 -11.76
N LEU A 694 31.74 11.49 -12.18
CA LEU A 694 32.90 11.05 -11.41
C LEU A 694 33.39 12.10 -10.40
N VAL A 695 33.04 13.38 -10.57
CA VAL A 695 33.26 14.39 -9.53
C VAL A 695 32.41 14.09 -8.29
N ILE A 696 31.17 13.66 -8.50
CA ILE A 696 30.22 13.35 -7.42
C ILE A 696 30.47 11.94 -6.86
N SER A 697 30.54 10.95 -7.74
CA SER A 697 30.67 9.54 -7.40
C SER A 697 32.04 9.00 -7.84
N LYS A 698 33.05 9.32 -7.04
CA LYS A 698 34.45 8.99 -7.34
C LYS A 698 34.66 7.48 -7.45
N ASN A 699 35.49 7.08 -8.41
CA ASN A 699 35.94 5.70 -8.61
C ASN A 699 34.82 4.69 -8.89
N ASN A 700 33.65 5.13 -9.36
CA ASN A 700 32.62 4.20 -9.81
C ASN A 700 33.10 3.50 -11.11
N PRO A 701 33.19 2.16 -11.13
CA PRO A 701 33.75 1.44 -12.28
C PRO A 701 32.92 1.62 -13.56
N TYR A 702 31.59 1.69 -13.46
CA TYR A 702 30.72 1.93 -14.62
C TYR A 702 30.93 3.31 -15.23
N TYR A 703 31.08 4.33 -14.39
CA TYR A 703 31.24 5.70 -14.89
C TYR A 703 32.63 5.92 -15.49
N LEU A 704 33.66 5.29 -14.92
CA LEU A 704 35.01 5.28 -15.49
C LEU A 704 35.04 4.58 -16.85
N ASP A 705 34.33 3.45 -16.99
CA ASP A 705 34.23 2.72 -18.25
C ASP A 705 33.56 3.56 -19.35
N THR A 706 32.41 4.20 -19.04
CA THR A 706 31.76 5.16 -19.94
C THR A 706 32.73 6.26 -20.38
N LEU A 707 33.45 6.88 -19.43
CA LEU A 707 34.36 7.98 -19.72
C LEU A 707 35.53 7.54 -20.61
N ALA A 708 36.09 6.37 -20.36
CA ALA A 708 37.18 5.81 -21.16
C ALA A 708 36.75 5.57 -22.61
N GLN A 709 35.58 4.95 -22.80
CA GLN A 709 35.03 4.71 -24.13
C GLN A 709 34.76 6.01 -24.89
N LEU A 710 34.32 7.08 -24.20
CA LEU A 710 34.15 8.41 -24.79
C LEU A 710 35.47 9.09 -25.15
N TYR A 711 36.48 9.03 -24.27
CA TYR A 711 37.81 9.57 -24.60
C TYR A 711 38.40 8.90 -25.83
N TYR A 712 38.21 7.58 -25.98
CA TYR A 712 38.70 6.88 -27.16
C TYR A 712 37.97 7.35 -28.42
N LYS A 713 36.63 7.49 -28.37
CA LYS A 713 35.82 8.01 -29.49
C LYS A 713 36.13 9.48 -29.82
N ASP A 714 36.60 10.27 -28.86
CA ASP A 714 37.09 11.65 -29.06
C ASP A 714 38.56 11.72 -29.55
N GLY A 715 39.22 10.57 -29.73
CA GLY A 715 40.61 10.47 -30.21
C GLY A 715 41.68 10.63 -29.11
N GLN A 716 41.30 10.72 -27.84
CA GLN A 716 42.20 10.81 -26.69
C GLN A 716 42.61 9.41 -26.19
N THR A 717 43.25 8.61 -27.05
CA THR A 717 43.48 7.17 -26.84
C THR A 717 44.28 6.83 -25.58
N GLN A 718 45.36 7.55 -25.28
CA GLN A 718 46.16 7.30 -24.07
C GLN A 718 45.34 7.56 -22.80
N LYS A 719 44.59 8.66 -22.78
CA LYS A 719 43.73 9.05 -21.66
C LYS A 719 42.60 8.02 -21.46
N ALA A 720 42.06 7.49 -22.54
CA ALA A 720 41.06 6.43 -22.52
C ALA A 720 41.59 5.16 -21.85
N ILE A 721 42.77 4.67 -22.27
CA ILE A 721 43.40 3.47 -21.70
C ILE A 721 43.67 3.66 -20.21
N GLU A 722 44.25 4.79 -19.81
CA GLU A 722 44.51 5.10 -18.39
C GLU A 722 43.23 5.11 -17.55
N THR A 723 42.14 5.67 -18.10
CA THR A 723 40.83 5.70 -17.45
C THR A 723 40.22 4.30 -17.34
N GLN A 724 40.34 3.48 -18.40
CA GLN A 724 39.83 2.10 -18.40
C GLN A 724 40.60 1.19 -17.44
N VAL A 725 41.92 1.41 -17.27
CA VAL A 725 42.71 0.73 -16.24
C VAL A 725 42.14 1.03 -14.84
N LEU A 726 41.74 2.28 -14.59
CA LEU A 726 41.07 2.62 -13.34
C LEU A 726 39.69 1.97 -13.21
N ALA A 727 38.90 1.92 -14.28
CA ALA A 727 37.60 1.24 -14.29
C ALA A 727 37.74 -0.22 -13.83
N VAL A 728 38.66 -0.97 -14.46
CA VAL A 728 38.92 -2.38 -14.12
C VAL A 728 39.48 -2.53 -12.70
N LYS A 729 40.33 -1.60 -12.25
CA LYS A 729 40.90 -1.60 -10.89
C LYS A 729 39.83 -1.46 -9.81
N PHE A 730 38.78 -0.68 -10.05
CA PHE A 730 37.74 -0.37 -9.08
C PHE A 730 36.49 -1.27 -9.20
N ILE A 731 36.54 -2.35 -9.99
CA ILE A 731 35.48 -3.36 -10.01
C ILE A 731 35.31 -3.94 -8.60
N THR A 732 34.08 -3.88 -8.07
CA THR A 732 33.70 -4.46 -6.78
C THR A 732 32.92 -5.77 -6.98
N SER A 733 32.62 -6.48 -5.88
CA SER A 733 31.79 -7.69 -5.91
C SER A 733 30.35 -7.45 -6.39
N ASP A 734 29.90 -6.19 -6.40
CA ASP A 734 28.54 -5.80 -6.77
C ASP A 734 28.38 -5.61 -8.28
N VAL A 735 29.50 -5.62 -9.02
CA VAL A 735 29.50 -5.64 -10.49
C VAL A 735 29.35 -7.09 -10.93
N ASP A 736 28.34 -7.36 -11.76
CA ASP A 736 28.11 -8.70 -12.27
C ASP A 736 29.30 -9.16 -13.15
N GLU A 737 29.52 -10.48 -13.18
CA GLU A 737 30.68 -11.07 -13.84
C GLU A 737 30.71 -10.77 -15.36
N GLU A 738 29.55 -10.68 -16.00
CA GLU A 738 29.45 -10.38 -17.43
C GLU A 738 29.95 -8.97 -17.70
N THR A 739 29.42 -7.98 -16.99
CA THR A 739 29.85 -6.59 -17.13
C THR A 739 31.33 -6.40 -16.78
N ALA A 740 31.81 -7.05 -15.71
CA ALA A 740 33.21 -7.01 -15.32
C ALA A 740 34.13 -7.57 -16.42
N ASN A 741 33.70 -8.62 -17.14
CA ASN A 741 34.44 -9.19 -18.26
C ASN A 741 34.39 -8.30 -19.50
N GLN A 742 33.25 -7.68 -19.79
CA GLN A 742 33.13 -6.69 -20.87
C GLN A 742 34.09 -5.51 -20.66
N MET A 743 34.19 -4.96 -19.44
CA MET A 743 35.14 -3.88 -19.13
C MET A 743 36.61 -4.28 -19.35
N LYS A 744 36.99 -5.52 -19.00
CA LYS A 744 38.34 -6.05 -19.26
C LYS A 744 38.60 -6.27 -20.75
N GLU A 745 37.59 -6.70 -21.49
CA GLU A 745 37.68 -6.84 -22.95
C GLU A 745 37.86 -5.48 -23.63
N VAL A 746 37.11 -4.46 -23.21
CA VAL A 746 37.27 -3.07 -23.67
C VAL A 746 38.71 -2.59 -23.43
N LEU A 747 39.27 -2.82 -22.23
CA LEU A 747 40.67 -2.47 -21.93
C LEU A 747 41.66 -3.16 -22.89
N THR A 748 41.44 -4.44 -23.15
CA THR A 748 42.29 -5.23 -24.05
C THR A 748 42.22 -4.68 -25.48
N LYS A 749 41.01 -4.40 -25.97
CA LYS A 749 40.80 -3.85 -27.31
C LYS A 749 41.43 -2.47 -27.47
N MET A 750 41.25 -1.57 -26.50
CA MET A 750 41.85 -0.24 -26.51
C MET A 750 43.39 -0.31 -26.48
N SER A 751 43.95 -1.17 -25.63
CA SER A 751 45.41 -1.35 -25.52
C SER A 751 46.04 -1.89 -26.79
N ASN A 752 45.31 -2.71 -27.54
CA ASN A 752 45.75 -3.28 -28.81
C ASN A 752 45.39 -2.42 -30.04
N GLY A 753 44.71 -1.28 -29.86
CA GLY A 753 44.26 -0.42 -30.96
C GLY A 753 43.15 -1.03 -31.84
N THR A 754 42.35 -1.93 -31.27
CA THR A 754 41.29 -2.71 -31.95
C THR A 754 39.88 -2.37 -31.46
N TYR A 755 39.75 -1.34 -30.61
CA TYR A 755 38.47 -0.85 -30.10
C TYR A 755 37.77 0.08 -31.09
#